data_AF-A0AAW1KCS0-F1
#
_entry.id   AF-A0AAW1KCS0-F1
#
_cell.length_a   1.000
_cell.length_b   1.000
_cell.length_c   1.000
_cell.angle_alpha   90.00
_cell.angle_beta   90.00
_cell.angle_gamma   90.00
#
_symmetry.space_group_name_H-M   'P 1'
#
loop_
_entity.id
_entity.type
_entity.pdbx_description
1 polymer ?
#
loop_
_entity_poly.entity_id
_entity_poly.type
_entity_poly.pdbx_seq_one_letter_code
_entity_poly.pdbx_strand_id
1 'polypeptide(L)'
;MYFPLEKKYLLSWIQGDIGLKVYYSDDVPLPPPVPPPEITPPVVNDEPKPTDEKVENPIPTELPTDTSAAPVPPTESGNDVPSKLPEEMEKNQTGEGPPPLQPAEEFPPPPPSPAGDPPPPPPPMSPPPPSPRPNIEMMASTMSGSIPQVKIAGMGPGMPAPPAIPPTPSIPRSVSTASFESMTIERSTFDLVEKMHYLFIRVVKARSLPTNGCPVVKILVSGHRVVSKPARKTNFFEWDETFAFARDAPDSSTILEVSVWDPPNPGSADPTEGLSMREFLGGICFDTSEIPLRDPPDSPLAPQWYRLEGGGAQMGDLMLATWVGTQADESFPDAWKTDTAGSVNSRAKVYLSPKLWYLRVTVIEGQDIFMGSKDPMFQLKGQLGFQVLKTKPAVSRNGSPAWNEDLMFVAAEPFSDQLVFTLEHRLGKGSAVMGMARVGLNTIERRVDDRKVMPKWFTFDDSCGDEKRGYKGRVHLRICFDGGYHVMDEAAHVCSDYRPTARQLWKPAVGTVELGIIGCRNLLPMKGVNGKGYTDAYAVAKYGPKWVRTRTISDSLDPKWNEQYTWKVYDPCTVLTIGVFDSCGVFDSDELQEATRPDFRIGKVRVRISTLQTGRVYRNVYPLLLLTPIGLKKMGDIELAVRFVRSTPTLDVLHVYSQPLLPLMHHIKPLALGQQEMLRSASVKILAVHLSRSEPPLRPEVIRYLLDADSNTFSMRKIRVNWFRIISLVAGVIDMVKWVEDTRTWKNPTSTILVHALLVMLVWFPDLIIPTLAFYVFVIGAWNYRFRSRDTLPHFDPKLSLAETIDRDELDEEFDMVPCSRPPEVFRARYDKLRTLGARAQTVLGDLATQGERVQALVTWKDPRATGIFVGLCFGVAIILYLIPSKMVAMALGFYYFRHPLFRDRAPPPVINFFKRLPSQSDRIL
;
A
#
# COMPACT_ATOMS: atom_id res chain seq x y z
N MET A 1 32.40 -6.98 42.17
CA MET A 1 32.24 -8.31 42.80
C MET A 1 31.91 -9.30 41.70
N TYR A 2 32.65 -10.41 41.58
CA TYR A 2 32.34 -11.47 40.61
C TYR A 2 31.69 -12.65 41.35
N PHE A 3 30.55 -13.12 40.85
CA PHE A 3 29.83 -14.27 41.39
C PHE A 3 29.87 -15.43 40.39
N PRO A 4 30.41 -16.60 40.78
CA PRO A 4 30.38 -17.78 39.94
C PRO A 4 28.95 -18.32 39.85
N LEU A 5 28.48 -18.64 38.64
CA LEU A 5 27.19 -19.29 38.44
C LEU A 5 27.32 -20.80 38.72
N GLU A 6 26.87 -21.24 39.89
CA GLU A 6 26.80 -22.66 40.22
C GLU A 6 25.59 -23.37 39.58
N LYS A 7 25.80 -24.62 39.16
CA LYS A 7 24.79 -25.47 38.53
C LYS A 7 23.67 -25.80 39.53
N LYS A 8 22.46 -25.31 39.28
CA LYS A 8 21.28 -25.72 40.06
C LYS A 8 20.63 -27.03 39.61
N TYR A 9 20.85 -27.52 38.38
CA TYR A 9 20.25 -28.77 37.88
C TYR A 9 21.12 -29.51 36.85
N LEU A 10 20.95 -30.83 36.74
CA LEU A 10 21.72 -31.77 35.91
C LEU A 10 21.69 -31.50 34.38
N LEU A 11 20.81 -30.63 33.88
CA LEU A 11 20.63 -30.35 32.45
C LEU A 11 20.99 -28.90 32.04
N SER A 12 21.58 -28.07 32.90
CA SER A 12 21.96 -26.70 32.51
C SER A 12 23.36 -26.61 31.91
N TRP A 13 23.45 -26.09 30.68
CA TRP A 13 24.69 -25.86 29.92
C TRP A 13 25.22 -24.42 30.03
N ILE A 14 24.92 -23.73 31.14
CA ILE A 14 25.37 -22.36 31.36
C ILE A 14 26.55 -22.41 32.36
N GLN A 15 27.71 -21.95 31.91
CA GLN A 15 28.91 -21.73 32.73
C GLN A 15 29.40 -20.29 32.50
N GLY A 16 29.73 -19.58 33.58
CA GLY A 16 30.29 -18.24 33.51
C GLY A 16 30.25 -17.49 34.86
N ASP A 17 30.99 -16.39 34.94
CA ASP A 17 31.04 -15.52 36.11
C ASP A 17 30.29 -14.21 35.83
N ILE A 18 29.43 -13.78 36.75
CA ILE A 18 28.74 -12.49 36.66
C ILE A 18 29.52 -11.43 37.45
N GLY A 19 30.02 -10.41 36.76
CA GLY A 19 30.66 -9.25 37.37
C GLY A 19 29.68 -8.13 37.70
N LEU A 20 29.47 -7.84 38.98
CA LEU A 20 28.70 -6.71 39.48
C LEU A 20 29.62 -5.51 39.79
N LYS A 21 29.35 -4.35 39.18
CA LYS A 21 30.04 -3.08 39.47
C LYS A 21 29.04 -2.13 40.12
N VAL A 22 29.24 -1.84 41.40
CA VAL A 22 28.34 -1.01 42.22
C VAL A 22 28.90 0.41 42.28
N TYR A 23 28.07 1.40 41.99
CA TYR A 23 28.36 2.81 42.23
C TYR A 23 27.51 3.27 43.42
N TYR A 24 28.13 3.89 44.41
CA TYR A 24 27.43 4.54 45.52
C TYR A 24 27.18 6.00 45.17
N SER A 25 25.92 6.44 45.26
CA SER A 25 25.54 7.85 45.29
C SER A 25 24.96 8.14 46.67
N ASP A 26 25.61 9.02 47.43
CA ASP A 26 25.15 9.43 48.76
C ASP A 26 23.98 10.41 48.64
N ASP A 27 22.78 9.89 48.42
CA ASP A 27 21.54 10.61 48.67
C ASP A 27 20.75 9.89 49.76
N VAL A 28 20.44 10.64 50.81
CA VAL A 28 19.80 10.20 52.06
C VAL A 28 18.43 9.54 51.79
N PRO A 29 18.15 8.31 52.27
CA PRO A 29 16.84 7.70 52.09
C PRO A 29 15.81 8.25 53.09
N LEU A 30 14.61 8.58 52.61
CA LEU A 30 13.42 8.80 53.43
C LEU A 30 12.96 7.47 54.08
N PRO A 31 12.37 7.51 55.29
CA PRO A 31 11.96 6.30 56.01
C PRO A 31 10.80 5.56 55.31
N PRO A 32 10.75 4.22 55.41
CA PRO A 32 9.71 3.41 54.76
C PRO A 32 8.34 3.59 55.44
N PRO A 33 7.23 3.50 54.69
CA PRO A 33 5.89 3.53 55.26
C PRO A 33 5.53 2.20 55.97
N VAL A 34 4.74 2.33 57.04
CA VAL A 34 4.26 1.23 57.90
C VAL A 34 3.38 0.24 57.12
N PRO A 35 3.54 -1.08 57.30
CA PRO A 35 2.68 -2.08 56.65
C PRO A 35 1.27 -2.15 57.28
N PRO A 36 0.21 -2.39 56.48
CA PRO A 36 -1.14 -2.63 56.99
C PRO A 36 -1.28 -4.02 57.65
N PRO A 37 -2.24 -4.20 58.59
CA PRO A 37 -2.38 -5.41 59.39
C PRO A 37 -2.85 -6.63 58.56
N GLU A 38 -2.31 -7.79 58.93
CA GLU A 38 -2.60 -9.13 58.40
C GLU A 38 -4.05 -9.56 58.65
N ILE A 39 -4.71 -10.08 57.61
CA ILE A 39 -5.99 -10.79 57.72
C ILE A 39 -5.71 -12.29 57.59
N THR A 40 -5.90 -13.02 58.69
CA THR A 40 -5.86 -14.49 58.77
C THR A 40 -7.02 -15.14 57.99
N PRO A 41 -6.81 -16.30 57.33
CA PRO A 41 -7.89 -17.06 56.69
C PRO A 41 -8.72 -17.84 57.72
N PRO A 42 -10.03 -18.06 57.50
CA PRO A 42 -10.85 -18.83 58.42
C PRO A 42 -10.68 -20.35 58.24
N VAL A 43 -10.82 -21.02 59.38
CA VAL A 43 -10.68 -22.45 59.67
C VAL A 43 -11.85 -23.26 59.11
N VAL A 44 -11.55 -24.46 58.60
CA VAL A 44 -12.49 -25.53 58.25
C VAL A 44 -12.65 -26.45 59.48
N ASN A 45 -13.89 -26.84 59.81
CA ASN A 45 -14.22 -28.07 60.55
C ASN A 45 -15.72 -28.46 60.38
N ASP A 46 -15.92 -29.59 59.71
CA ASP A 46 -16.87 -30.73 59.81
C ASP A 46 -18.35 -30.66 60.30
N GLU A 47 -19.25 -31.13 59.39
CA GLU A 47 -20.42 -32.06 59.45
C GLU A 47 -21.54 -31.98 60.55
N PRO A 48 -22.78 -32.56 60.38
CA PRO A 48 -23.24 -33.65 59.45
C PRO A 48 -24.63 -33.51 58.75
N LYS A 49 -24.94 -34.50 57.88
CA LYS A 49 -26.21 -34.85 57.15
C LYS A 49 -27.47 -35.05 58.04
N PRO A 50 -28.72 -34.97 57.48
CA PRO A 50 -29.49 -36.13 56.92
C PRO A 50 -30.37 -35.79 55.66
N THR A 51 -30.51 -36.64 54.63
CA THR A 51 -31.43 -37.79 54.35
C THR A 51 -32.84 -37.45 53.79
N ASP A 52 -33.17 -38.14 52.67
CA ASP A 52 -34.37 -38.36 51.84
C ASP A 52 -35.81 -38.00 52.30
N GLU A 53 -36.66 -37.50 51.38
CA GLU A 53 -37.87 -38.20 50.85
C GLU A 53 -38.70 -37.40 49.80
N LYS A 54 -39.09 -38.11 48.72
CA LYS A 54 -40.31 -38.11 47.85
C LYS A 54 -40.96 -36.85 47.24
N VAL A 55 -41.40 -37.01 45.97
CA VAL A 55 -42.76 -36.83 45.35
C VAL A 55 -42.53 -36.72 43.82
N GLU A 56 -42.75 -37.76 42.99
CA GLU A 56 -43.98 -38.31 42.40
C GLU A 56 -44.57 -37.49 41.22
N ASN A 57 -44.60 -38.10 40.02
CA ASN A 57 -45.24 -37.63 38.78
C ASN A 57 -46.78 -37.78 38.88
N PRO A 58 -47.59 -37.11 38.02
CA PRO A 58 -48.06 -37.82 36.81
C PRO A 58 -48.38 -36.94 35.57
N ILE A 59 -48.49 -37.61 34.42
CA ILE A 59 -49.16 -37.22 33.15
C ILE A 59 -50.33 -38.21 32.99
N PRO A 60 -51.56 -37.86 32.54
CA PRO A 60 -51.96 -38.04 31.12
C PRO A 60 -53.11 -37.17 30.51
N THR A 61 -52.93 -36.80 29.23
CA THR A 61 -53.86 -36.98 28.07
C THR A 61 -55.12 -36.08 27.80
N GLU A 62 -55.24 -35.67 26.52
CA GLU A 62 -56.43 -35.37 25.65
C GLU A 62 -57.07 -33.95 25.49
N LEU A 63 -57.34 -33.61 24.21
CA LEU A 63 -58.13 -32.48 23.60
C LEU A 63 -59.67 -32.68 23.79
N PRO A 64 -60.66 -31.80 23.36
CA PRO A 64 -60.67 -30.56 22.53
C PRO A 64 -61.66 -29.40 22.97
N THR A 65 -61.77 -28.35 22.12
CA THR A 65 -62.95 -27.48 21.77
C THR A 65 -63.45 -26.28 22.62
N ASP A 66 -63.68 -25.18 21.86
CA ASP A 66 -64.73 -24.14 21.89
C ASP A 66 -64.73 -22.86 22.80
N THR A 67 -64.56 -21.72 22.09
CA THR A 67 -65.41 -20.51 21.98
C THR A 67 -65.78 -19.63 23.20
N SER A 68 -65.35 -18.35 23.13
CA SER A 68 -66.18 -17.11 23.23
C SER A 68 -65.75 -16.03 24.26
N ALA A 69 -65.57 -14.82 23.70
CA ALA A 69 -65.96 -13.48 24.17
C ALA A 69 -65.22 -12.72 25.32
N ALA A 70 -64.57 -11.62 24.88
CA ALA A 70 -64.62 -10.22 25.39
C ALA A 70 -64.07 -9.90 26.80
N PRO A 71 -63.48 -8.69 27.09
CA PRO A 71 -64.04 -7.36 26.76
C PRO A 71 -63.07 -6.20 26.38
N VAL A 72 -63.62 -5.30 25.52
CA VAL A 72 -63.65 -3.81 25.52
C VAL A 72 -62.41 -2.97 25.94
N PRO A 73 -62.01 -1.99 25.10
CA PRO A 73 -61.48 -0.69 25.54
C PRO A 73 -62.44 0.49 25.24
N PRO A 74 -62.25 1.68 25.85
CA PRO A 74 -63.23 2.77 25.82
C PRO A 74 -63.08 3.78 24.65
N THR A 75 -64.24 4.39 24.39
CA THR A 75 -64.69 5.62 23.69
C THR A 75 -63.70 6.80 23.56
N GLU A 76 -63.79 7.76 22.61
CA GLU A 76 -64.99 8.49 22.17
C GLU A 76 -64.76 9.41 20.93
N SER A 77 -65.86 9.65 20.18
CA SER A 77 -66.19 10.82 19.30
C SER A 77 -65.41 11.05 17.99
N GLY A 78 -66.00 11.35 16.84
CA GLY A 78 -67.41 11.50 16.46
C GLY A 78 -67.56 12.19 15.08
N ASN A 79 -68.58 11.73 14.34
CA ASN A 79 -69.36 12.36 13.26
C ASN A 79 -69.10 12.04 11.77
N ASP A 80 -69.98 11.15 11.28
CA ASP A 80 -70.67 11.05 9.98
C ASP A 80 -71.26 12.39 9.47
N VAL A 81 -71.77 12.60 8.24
CA VAL A 81 -72.97 12.06 7.52
C VAL A 81 -72.93 12.62 6.03
N PRO A 82 -73.88 12.41 5.08
CA PRO A 82 -73.98 11.32 4.09
C PRO A 82 -74.26 11.73 2.60
N SER A 83 -74.64 10.73 1.81
CA SER A 83 -75.20 10.61 0.45
C SER A 83 -76.36 11.52 -0.04
N LYS A 84 -76.20 12.05 -1.28
CA LYS A 84 -76.94 11.85 -2.57
C LYS A 84 -78.35 12.47 -2.88
N LEU A 85 -78.46 13.10 -4.08
CA LEU A 85 -79.53 13.16 -5.15
C LEU A 85 -79.74 14.60 -5.73
N PRO A 86 -80.43 14.85 -6.90
CA PRO A 86 -80.49 14.17 -8.22
C PRO A 86 -80.58 15.16 -9.44
N GLU A 87 -81.10 14.69 -10.60
CA GLU A 87 -81.53 15.37 -11.88
C GLU A 87 -80.53 15.27 -13.07
N GLU A 88 -80.87 15.06 -14.35
CA GLU A 88 -82.08 14.75 -15.13
C GLU A 88 -81.65 14.38 -16.59
N MET A 89 -82.53 13.70 -17.33
CA MET A 89 -82.77 13.72 -18.80
C MET A 89 -81.80 13.15 -19.86
N GLU A 90 -82.37 12.17 -20.63
CA GLU A 90 -82.45 12.02 -22.11
C GLU A 90 -81.17 12.04 -22.98
N LYS A 91 -80.98 11.24 -24.06
CA LYS A 91 -81.82 10.32 -24.84
C LYS A 91 -80.93 9.46 -25.77
N ASN A 92 -81.26 8.16 -25.86
CA ASN A 92 -81.41 7.27 -27.03
C ASN A 92 -80.45 7.36 -28.23
N GLN A 93 -79.70 6.29 -28.54
CA GLN A 93 -80.10 5.01 -29.19
C GLN A 93 -80.33 5.10 -30.71
N THR A 94 -79.50 4.35 -31.45
CA THR A 94 -79.81 3.40 -32.55
C THR A 94 -78.45 2.90 -33.08
N GLY A 95 -78.19 1.64 -33.42
CA GLY A 95 -79.04 0.50 -33.72
C GLY A 95 -78.50 -0.15 -35.01
N GLU A 96 -78.37 -1.48 -34.99
CA GLU A 96 -78.26 -2.41 -36.13
C GLU A 96 -76.87 -2.75 -36.72
N GLY A 97 -76.62 -4.07 -36.82
CA GLY A 97 -75.42 -4.75 -37.35
C GLY A 97 -75.44 -4.91 -38.89
N PRO A 98 -74.99 -6.04 -39.50
CA PRO A 98 -74.27 -7.24 -39.02
C PRO A 98 -72.96 -7.48 -39.87
N PRO A 99 -72.27 -8.66 -39.83
CA PRO A 99 -70.85 -8.83 -40.21
C PRO A 99 -70.63 -9.15 -41.71
N PRO A 100 -69.37 -9.03 -42.22
CA PRO A 100 -68.70 -10.22 -42.80
C PRO A 100 -67.15 -10.27 -42.74
N LEU A 101 -66.62 -11.52 -42.66
CA LEU A 101 -65.49 -12.18 -43.38
C LEU A 101 -64.17 -11.38 -43.61
N GLN A 102 -63.01 -11.78 -43.07
CA GLN A 102 -62.07 -12.89 -43.47
C GLN A 102 -61.47 -12.73 -44.89
N PRO A 103 -60.31 -13.34 -45.28
CA PRO A 103 -59.29 -14.15 -44.56
C PRO A 103 -57.79 -13.90 -44.98
N ALA A 104 -56.89 -14.76 -44.43
CA ALA A 104 -55.64 -15.32 -45.02
C ALA A 104 -54.38 -14.41 -45.13
N GLU A 105 -53.32 -14.72 -44.36
CA GLU A 105 -52.12 -15.50 -44.75
C GLU A 105 -51.14 -14.74 -45.65
N GLU A 106 -49.95 -14.41 -45.12
CA GLU A 106 -48.66 -14.83 -45.68
C GLU A 106 -47.48 -14.38 -44.78
N PHE A 107 -46.64 -15.35 -44.39
CA PHE A 107 -45.28 -15.10 -43.89
C PHE A 107 -44.35 -14.73 -45.05
N PRO A 108 -43.35 -13.85 -44.84
CA PRO A 108 -42.00 -14.14 -45.34
C PRO A 108 -40.89 -13.67 -44.34
N PRO A 109 -39.59 -13.87 -44.61
CA PRO A 109 -38.79 -15.02 -44.16
C PRO A 109 -37.63 -14.62 -43.20
N PRO A 110 -36.89 -15.60 -42.63
CA PRO A 110 -35.72 -15.32 -41.80
C PRO A 110 -34.50 -14.84 -42.62
N PRO A 111 -33.68 -13.90 -42.10
CA PRO A 111 -32.35 -13.63 -42.66
C PRO A 111 -31.33 -14.72 -42.23
N PRO A 112 -30.24 -14.88 -42.99
CA PRO A 112 -29.76 -16.21 -43.41
C PRO A 112 -28.64 -16.82 -42.55
N SER A 113 -28.55 -18.14 -42.63
CA SER A 113 -27.33 -18.92 -42.37
C SER A 113 -26.15 -18.37 -43.20
N PRO A 114 -24.90 -18.37 -42.69
CA PRO A 114 -23.75 -18.04 -43.51
C PRO A 114 -23.59 -19.12 -44.59
N ALA A 115 -23.70 -18.70 -45.85
CA ALA A 115 -23.34 -19.49 -47.02
C ALA A 115 -21.86 -19.88 -46.95
N GLY A 116 -21.59 -21.06 -47.48
CA GLY A 116 -20.26 -21.64 -47.59
C GLY A 116 -19.28 -20.80 -48.39
N ASP A 117 -18.03 -21.21 -48.22
CA ASP A 117 -16.83 -20.63 -48.79
C ASP A 117 -16.93 -20.37 -50.30
N PRO A 118 -16.45 -19.22 -50.79
CA PRO A 118 -16.03 -19.11 -52.18
C PRO A 118 -14.80 -20.03 -52.43
N PRO A 119 -14.66 -20.63 -53.62
CA PRO A 119 -13.50 -21.45 -53.94
C PRO A 119 -12.21 -20.62 -53.84
N PRO A 120 -11.10 -21.24 -53.39
CA PRO A 120 -9.89 -20.51 -53.07
C PRO A 120 -9.26 -19.86 -54.32
N PRO A 121 -8.79 -18.60 -54.24
CA PRO A 121 -7.81 -18.10 -55.20
C PRO A 121 -6.52 -18.93 -55.11
N PRO A 122 -5.75 -19.06 -56.21
CA PRO A 122 -4.58 -19.93 -56.27
C PRO A 122 -3.56 -19.58 -55.18
N PRO A 123 -2.81 -20.57 -54.65
CA PRO A 123 -1.93 -20.36 -53.52
C PRO A 123 -0.89 -19.27 -53.84
N PRO A 124 -0.73 -18.23 -53.00
CA PRO A 124 0.46 -17.43 -53.05
C PRO A 124 1.64 -18.35 -52.71
N MET A 125 2.64 -18.35 -53.59
CA MET A 125 3.88 -19.11 -53.45
C MET A 125 4.42 -18.99 -52.03
N SER A 126 4.67 -20.13 -51.41
CA SER A 126 5.43 -20.24 -50.17
C SER A 126 6.77 -19.53 -50.35
N PRO A 127 7.09 -18.49 -49.56
CA PRO A 127 8.47 -18.05 -49.45
C PRO A 127 9.28 -19.21 -48.84
N PRO A 128 10.52 -19.45 -49.31
CA PRO A 128 11.33 -20.55 -48.83
C PRO A 128 11.55 -20.43 -47.32
N PRO A 129 11.74 -21.56 -46.61
CA PRO A 129 11.97 -21.54 -45.17
C PRO A 129 13.19 -20.65 -44.87
N PRO A 130 13.15 -19.82 -43.82
CA PRO A 130 14.35 -19.10 -43.40
C PRO A 130 15.41 -20.14 -43.04
N SER A 131 16.51 -20.14 -43.80
CA SER A 131 17.75 -20.81 -43.44
C SER A 131 18.10 -20.51 -41.97
N PRO A 132 18.58 -21.48 -41.19
CA PRO A 132 18.98 -21.24 -39.81
C PRO A 132 20.10 -20.19 -39.81
N ARG A 133 19.80 -18.99 -39.29
CA ARG A 133 20.86 -18.04 -38.94
C ARG A 133 21.69 -18.70 -37.84
N PRO A 134 23.02 -18.74 -37.97
CA PRO A 134 23.87 -19.41 -37.00
C PRO A 134 23.75 -18.72 -35.64
N ASN A 135 23.69 -19.53 -34.59
CA ASN A 135 23.94 -19.10 -33.22
C ASN A 135 25.26 -18.33 -33.20
N ILE A 136 25.19 -17.00 -33.07
CA ILE A 136 26.33 -16.24 -32.58
C ILE A 136 26.30 -16.42 -31.07
N GLU A 137 26.95 -17.50 -30.63
CA GLU A 137 27.54 -17.55 -29.30
C GLU A 137 28.43 -16.32 -29.16
N MET A 138 28.02 -15.40 -28.29
CA MET A 138 28.88 -14.32 -27.83
C MET A 138 29.94 -14.96 -26.92
N MET A 139 30.94 -15.58 -27.55
CA MET A 139 32.17 -15.97 -26.87
C MET A 139 32.82 -14.70 -26.34
N ALA A 140 32.96 -14.63 -25.02
CA ALA A 140 33.82 -13.67 -24.36
C ALA A 140 35.26 -13.92 -24.82
N SER A 141 35.71 -13.14 -25.79
CA SER A 141 37.12 -13.10 -26.19
C SER A 141 37.91 -12.43 -25.06
N THR A 142 38.63 -13.26 -24.31
CA THR A 142 39.66 -12.81 -23.37
C THR A 142 40.85 -12.34 -24.21
N MET A 143 40.84 -11.07 -24.62
CA MET A 143 42.02 -10.42 -25.18
C MET A 143 42.83 -9.84 -24.02
N SER A 144 43.84 -10.62 -23.60
CA SER A 144 44.93 -10.15 -22.76
C SER A 144 45.77 -9.16 -23.59
N GLY A 145 45.48 -7.88 -23.43
CA GLY A 145 46.30 -6.79 -23.95
C GLY A 145 47.32 -6.38 -22.89
N SER A 146 48.56 -6.84 -23.07
CA SER A 146 49.72 -6.46 -22.28
C SER A 146 49.93 -4.94 -22.30
N ILE A 147 50.05 -4.35 -21.11
CA ILE A 147 50.50 -2.97 -20.88
C ILE A 147 51.91 -2.81 -21.48
N PRO A 148 52.19 -1.82 -22.35
CA PRO A 148 53.54 -1.57 -22.79
C PRO A 148 54.35 -0.94 -21.63
N GLN A 149 55.39 -1.66 -21.22
CA GLN A 149 56.46 -1.17 -20.34
C GLN A 149 57.10 0.08 -20.97
N VAL A 150 56.99 1.21 -20.29
CA VAL A 150 57.86 2.37 -20.55
C VAL A 150 59.24 2.05 -19.96
N LYS A 151 60.18 1.78 -20.86
CA LYS A 151 61.59 1.53 -20.56
C LYS A 151 62.27 2.88 -20.30
N ILE A 152 62.64 3.14 -19.05
CA ILE A 152 63.51 4.26 -18.68
C ILE A 152 64.97 3.77 -18.75
N ALA A 153 65.78 4.37 -19.63
CA ALA A 153 67.23 4.33 -19.56
C ALA A 153 67.82 5.54 -20.30
N GLY A 154 68.63 6.34 -19.60
CA GLY A 154 69.33 7.48 -20.16
C GLY A 154 69.87 8.42 -19.08
N MET A 155 70.94 7.99 -18.40
CA MET A 155 71.67 8.74 -17.39
C MET A 155 72.51 9.86 -18.03
N GLY A 156 72.50 11.06 -17.43
CA GLY A 156 73.48 12.14 -17.63
C GLY A 156 73.56 13.01 -16.35
N PRO A 157 74.74 13.50 -15.94
CA PRO A 157 75.11 13.62 -14.53
C PRO A 157 74.95 15.03 -13.94
N GLY A 158 74.50 15.13 -12.67
CA GLY A 158 74.67 16.36 -11.89
C GLY A 158 73.69 16.58 -10.73
N MET A 159 74.18 16.32 -9.50
CA MET A 159 73.80 16.95 -8.21
C MET A 159 72.54 16.46 -7.44
N PRO A 160 72.56 16.56 -6.09
CA PRO A 160 72.02 15.54 -5.18
C PRO A 160 70.60 15.81 -4.65
N ALA A 161 69.91 14.74 -4.26
CA ALA A 161 68.57 14.76 -3.68
C ALA A 161 68.56 15.20 -2.19
N PRO A 162 67.52 15.93 -1.72
CA PRO A 162 67.32 16.22 -0.29
C PRO A 162 66.56 15.08 0.43
N PRO A 163 66.73 14.91 1.76
CA PRO A 163 66.28 13.72 2.49
C PRO A 163 64.81 13.80 2.95
N ALA A 164 64.18 12.63 3.06
CA ALA A 164 62.82 12.45 3.56
C ALA A 164 62.72 12.63 5.09
N ILE A 165 61.64 13.27 5.54
CA ILE A 165 61.25 13.41 6.95
C ILE A 165 60.12 12.40 7.24
N PRO A 166 60.15 11.64 8.34
CA PRO A 166 59.06 10.74 8.72
C PRO A 166 57.95 11.49 9.50
N PRO A 167 56.66 11.11 9.37
CA PRO A 167 55.60 11.73 10.15
C PRO A 167 55.44 11.05 11.53
N THR A 168 55.32 11.88 12.55
CA THR A 168 54.95 11.56 13.94
C THR A 168 53.44 11.27 14.05
N PRO A 169 52.95 10.45 15.01
CA PRO A 169 51.61 9.85 14.95
C PRO A 169 50.55 10.68 15.68
N SER A 170 49.31 10.65 15.18
CA SER A 170 48.11 11.11 15.90
C SER A 170 47.17 9.94 16.23
N ILE A 171 46.70 9.95 17.47
CA ILE A 171 45.91 8.98 18.24
C ILE A 171 44.55 8.63 17.60
N PRO A 172 44.05 7.38 17.74
CA PRO A 172 42.89 6.87 17.01
C PRO A 172 41.54 7.20 17.69
N ARG A 173 40.51 7.44 16.87
CA ARG A 173 39.11 7.37 17.27
C ARG A 173 38.48 6.15 16.60
N SER A 174 38.04 5.22 17.44
CA SER A 174 37.49 3.91 17.11
C SER A 174 36.26 3.98 16.20
N VAL A 175 36.33 3.31 15.04
CA VAL A 175 35.17 2.79 14.31
C VAL A 175 35.31 1.28 14.23
N SER A 176 34.26 0.61 14.70
CA SER A 176 34.16 -0.83 14.83
C SER A 176 34.35 -1.56 13.51
N THR A 177 35.08 -2.65 13.59
CA THR A 177 35.41 -3.64 12.56
C THR A 177 34.17 -4.15 11.82
N ALA A 178 34.00 -3.71 10.57
CA ALA A 178 33.28 -4.48 9.56
C ALA A 178 34.32 -5.30 8.79
N SER A 179 34.09 -6.60 8.80
CA SER A 179 34.85 -7.65 8.11
C SER A 179 34.99 -7.37 6.61
N PHE A 180 36.21 -7.51 6.11
CA PHE A 180 36.55 -7.57 4.70
C PHE A 180 35.94 -8.83 4.06
N GLU A 181 34.84 -8.70 3.34
CA GLU A 181 34.41 -9.68 2.34
C GLU A 181 33.86 -8.97 1.09
N SER A 182 34.57 -9.18 -0.02
CA SER A 182 34.27 -8.78 -1.40
C SER A 182 34.08 -7.27 -1.65
N MET A 183 35.05 -6.68 -2.35
CA MET A 183 34.78 -5.55 -3.22
C MET A 183 33.78 -6.02 -4.28
N THR A 184 32.48 -5.89 -4.01
CA THR A 184 31.50 -5.80 -5.08
C THR A 184 31.82 -4.54 -5.84
N ILE A 185 32.23 -4.67 -7.11
CA ILE A 185 32.18 -3.58 -8.09
C ILE A 185 30.86 -2.85 -7.84
N GLU A 186 30.91 -1.58 -7.45
CA GLU A 186 29.70 -0.77 -7.28
C GLU A 186 28.91 -0.85 -8.58
N ARG A 187 27.81 -1.58 -8.56
CA ARG A 187 26.95 -1.75 -9.73
C ARG A 187 26.37 -0.38 -10.05
N SER A 188 26.37 0.00 -11.33
CA SER A 188 25.76 1.26 -11.79
C SER A 188 24.33 1.37 -11.26
N THR A 189 24.03 2.47 -10.59
CA THR A 189 22.77 2.74 -9.87
C THR A 189 21.52 2.73 -10.78
N PHE A 190 21.69 2.64 -12.11
CA PHE A 190 20.66 2.82 -13.14
C PHE A 190 20.57 1.68 -14.19
N ASP A 191 20.94 0.43 -13.84
CA ASP A 191 20.90 -0.72 -14.76
C ASP A 191 19.47 -1.17 -15.18
N LEU A 192 18.40 -0.70 -14.51
CA LEU A 192 17.02 -1.06 -14.86
C LEU A 192 16.36 -0.17 -15.90
N VAL A 193 16.94 1.01 -16.16
CA VAL A 193 16.33 2.06 -16.97
C VAL A 193 17.30 2.54 -18.04
N GLU A 194 16.76 3.09 -19.12
CA GLU A 194 17.58 3.63 -20.19
C GLU A 194 18.22 4.96 -19.76
N LYS A 195 19.51 5.15 -20.07
CA LYS A 195 20.20 6.43 -19.84
C LYS A 195 19.62 7.49 -20.76
N MET A 196 19.05 8.54 -20.18
CA MET A 196 18.58 9.72 -20.88
C MET A 196 19.65 10.80 -20.78
N HIS A 197 20.05 11.36 -21.91
CA HIS A 197 21.04 12.43 -21.96
C HIS A 197 20.33 13.78 -21.93
N TYR A 198 20.84 14.67 -21.10
CA TYR A 198 20.36 16.03 -20.94
C TYR A 198 21.50 17.01 -21.16
N LEU A 199 21.22 18.10 -21.87
CA LEU A 199 22.12 19.25 -21.94
C LEU A 199 21.83 20.14 -20.74
N PHE A 200 22.79 20.21 -19.81
CA PHE A 200 22.74 21.05 -18.64
C PHE A 200 23.40 22.39 -18.89
N ILE A 201 22.76 23.45 -18.41
CA ILE A 201 23.23 24.83 -18.49
C ILE A 201 22.98 25.47 -17.14
N ARG A 202 24.04 25.75 -16.40
CA ARG A 202 23.97 26.46 -15.12
C ARG A 202 24.37 27.91 -15.33
N VAL A 203 23.45 28.83 -15.08
CA VAL A 203 23.69 30.26 -15.15
C VAL A 203 23.84 30.81 -13.75
N VAL A 204 25.04 31.27 -13.40
CA VAL A 204 25.37 31.64 -12.02
C VAL A 204 25.17 33.14 -11.81
N LYS A 205 25.97 33.95 -12.51
CA LYS A 205 25.99 35.40 -12.31
C LYS A 205 26.56 36.17 -13.50
N ALA A 206 26.26 37.46 -13.60
CA ALA A 206 26.85 38.37 -14.58
C ALA A 206 27.43 39.62 -13.93
N ARG A 207 28.41 40.23 -14.59
CA ARG A 207 29.03 41.51 -14.19
C ARG A 207 29.07 42.48 -15.36
N SER A 208 29.14 43.78 -15.05
CA SER A 208 29.31 44.85 -16.04
C SER A 208 28.21 44.93 -17.10
N LEU A 209 26.96 44.60 -16.74
CA LEU A 209 25.79 44.77 -17.62
C LEU A 209 25.31 46.23 -17.59
N PRO A 210 24.96 46.83 -18.75
CA PRO A 210 24.52 48.23 -18.85
C PRO A 210 23.04 48.41 -18.48
N THR A 211 22.58 47.84 -17.36
CA THR A 211 21.20 47.97 -16.88
C THR A 211 21.13 48.25 -15.38
N ASN A 212 20.11 49.01 -14.96
CA ASN A 212 19.73 49.16 -13.56
C ASN A 212 18.54 48.26 -13.15
N GLY A 213 17.90 47.58 -14.11
CA GLY A 213 16.75 46.70 -13.95
C GLY A 213 17.11 45.32 -13.43
N CYS A 214 16.19 44.38 -13.68
CA CYS A 214 16.31 42.98 -13.26
C CYS A 214 16.45 42.10 -14.51
N PRO A 215 17.67 41.93 -15.04
CA PRO A 215 17.88 41.22 -16.30
C PRO A 215 17.42 39.76 -16.20
N VAL A 216 16.93 39.24 -17.32
CA VAL A 216 16.53 37.85 -17.51
C VAL A 216 17.39 37.20 -18.58
N VAL A 217 17.70 35.92 -18.40
CA VAL A 217 18.46 35.12 -19.37
C VAL A 217 17.48 34.33 -20.20
N LYS A 218 17.61 34.42 -21.51
CA LYS A 218 16.86 33.65 -22.50
C LYS A 218 17.78 32.60 -23.08
N ILE A 219 17.39 31.35 -22.93
CA ILE A 219 18.13 30.21 -23.46
C ILE A 219 17.32 29.64 -24.62
N LEU A 220 17.96 29.49 -25.77
CA LEU A 220 17.39 28.88 -26.97
C LEU A 220 18.21 27.64 -27.33
N VAL A 221 17.57 26.47 -27.25
CA VAL A 221 18.15 25.17 -27.59
C VAL A 221 17.13 24.37 -28.36
N SER A 222 17.45 23.95 -29.58
CA SER A 222 16.65 22.97 -30.35
C SER A 222 15.17 23.33 -30.43
N GLY A 223 14.88 24.60 -30.76
CA GLY A 223 13.52 25.14 -30.88
C GLY A 223 12.81 25.46 -29.57
N HIS A 224 13.39 25.10 -28.41
CA HIS A 224 12.84 25.42 -27.09
C HIS A 224 13.41 26.74 -26.60
N ARG A 225 12.52 27.68 -26.28
CA ARG A 225 12.89 28.99 -25.71
C ARG A 225 12.45 29.06 -24.25
N VAL A 226 13.40 29.33 -23.38
CA VAL A 226 13.18 29.42 -21.93
C VAL A 226 13.66 30.77 -21.43
N VAL A 227 12.94 31.34 -20.46
CA VAL A 227 13.33 32.60 -19.80
C VAL A 227 13.55 32.30 -18.32
N SER A 228 14.69 32.73 -17.79
CA SER A 228 15.03 32.60 -16.36
C SER A 228 14.16 33.51 -15.50
N LYS A 229 14.20 33.32 -14.18
CA LYS A 229 13.68 34.34 -13.27
C LYS A 229 14.50 35.64 -13.37
N PRO A 230 13.93 36.80 -13.00
CA PRO A 230 14.67 38.05 -12.92
C PRO A 230 15.84 37.92 -11.94
N ALA A 231 17.01 38.45 -12.32
CA ALA A 231 18.22 38.37 -11.51
C ALA A 231 18.03 39.07 -10.15
N ARG A 232 18.64 38.51 -9.10
CA ARG A 232 18.80 39.23 -7.83
C ARG A 232 19.95 40.21 -7.96
N LYS A 233 19.67 41.50 -7.74
CA LYS A 233 20.67 42.56 -7.82
C LYS A 233 21.49 42.60 -6.52
N THR A 234 22.77 42.21 -6.60
CA THR A 234 23.78 42.42 -5.57
C THR A 234 24.94 43.26 -6.15
N ASN A 235 26.19 43.00 -5.76
CA ASN A 235 27.38 43.49 -6.49
C ASN A 235 27.49 42.85 -7.90
N PHE A 236 26.81 41.73 -8.10
CA PHE A 236 26.63 41.04 -9.37
C PHE A 236 25.13 40.82 -9.63
N PHE A 237 24.77 40.52 -10.87
CA PHE A 237 23.43 40.01 -11.18
C PHE A 237 23.46 38.49 -11.00
N GLU A 238 22.77 37.97 -9.99
CA GLU A 238 22.81 36.53 -9.63
C GLU A 238 21.50 35.83 -9.97
N TRP A 239 21.62 34.65 -10.61
CA TRP A 239 20.49 33.75 -10.91
C TRP A 239 20.61 32.44 -10.13
N ASP A 240 21.79 31.78 -10.21
CA ASP A 240 22.04 30.41 -9.75
C ASP A 240 20.93 29.43 -10.14
N GLU A 241 20.53 29.48 -11.42
CA GLU A 241 19.52 28.59 -11.99
C GLU A 241 20.18 27.58 -12.94
N THR A 242 19.76 26.32 -12.85
CA THR A 242 20.21 25.25 -13.76
C THR A 242 19.05 24.84 -14.66
N PHE A 243 19.33 24.69 -15.94
CA PHE A 243 18.39 24.26 -16.97
C PHE A 243 18.87 22.94 -17.56
N ALA A 244 17.95 22.01 -17.81
CA ALA A 244 18.21 20.70 -18.39
C ALA A 244 17.29 20.50 -19.60
N PHE A 245 17.90 20.40 -20.77
CA PHE A 245 17.20 20.18 -22.03
C PHE A 245 17.32 18.71 -22.44
N ALA A 246 16.19 18.03 -22.64
CA ALA A 246 16.20 16.66 -23.13
C ALA A 246 16.83 16.60 -24.53
N ARG A 247 17.80 15.69 -24.74
CA ARG A 247 18.43 15.47 -26.03
C ARG A 247 17.74 14.30 -26.75
N ASP A 248 16.75 14.59 -27.57
CA ASP A 248 16.07 13.59 -28.39
C ASP A 248 16.78 13.43 -29.74
N ALA A 249 17.39 12.24 -29.95
CA ALA A 249 18.09 11.85 -31.19
C ALA A 249 19.25 12.80 -31.61
N PRO A 250 20.18 12.37 -32.49
CA PRO A 250 21.34 13.19 -32.88
C PRO A 250 21.01 14.43 -33.73
N ASP A 251 19.74 14.66 -34.09
CA ASP A 251 19.31 15.70 -35.04
C ASP A 251 18.88 17.03 -34.37
N SER A 252 19.06 17.17 -33.06
CA SER A 252 18.81 18.41 -32.33
C SER A 252 19.83 19.49 -32.73
N SER A 253 19.36 20.70 -33.08
CA SER A 253 20.18 21.83 -33.55
C SER A 253 21.58 21.93 -32.94
N THR A 254 22.60 22.17 -33.76
CA THR A 254 24.01 22.24 -33.35
C THR A 254 24.34 23.45 -32.49
N ILE A 255 23.45 24.44 -32.35
CA ILE A 255 23.75 25.71 -31.69
C ILE A 255 22.89 25.89 -30.43
N LEU A 256 23.56 26.15 -29.31
CA LEU A 256 23.00 26.65 -28.05
C LEU A 256 23.20 28.17 -28.00
N GLU A 257 22.13 28.95 -27.90
CA GLU A 257 22.20 30.40 -27.73
C GLU A 257 21.74 30.79 -26.31
N VAL A 258 22.56 31.59 -25.62
CA VAL A 258 22.27 32.15 -24.31
C VAL A 258 22.34 33.67 -24.42
N SER A 259 21.19 34.36 -24.29
CA SER A 259 21.10 35.82 -24.40
C SER A 259 20.56 36.46 -23.12
N VAL A 260 21.03 37.66 -22.79
CA VAL A 260 20.61 38.44 -21.62
C VAL A 260 19.76 39.62 -22.08
N TRP A 261 18.63 39.85 -21.41
CA TRP A 261 17.65 40.87 -21.77
C TRP A 261 17.15 41.61 -20.54
N ASP A 262 16.82 42.89 -20.69
CA ASP A 262 16.10 43.63 -19.65
C ASP A 262 14.59 43.66 -19.95
N PRO A 263 13.71 43.13 -19.07
CA PRO A 263 12.27 43.22 -19.26
C PRO A 263 11.76 44.65 -18.99
N PRO A 264 10.72 45.11 -19.70
CA PRO A 264 10.19 46.47 -19.52
C PRO A 264 9.61 46.66 -18.12
N ASN A 265 9.87 47.83 -17.54
CA ASN A 265 9.42 48.20 -16.21
C ASN A 265 7.89 48.48 -16.24
N PRO A 266 7.05 47.83 -15.42
CA PRO A 266 5.59 48.00 -15.48
C PRO A 266 5.07 49.38 -14.97
N GLY A 267 5.97 50.33 -14.68
CA GLY A 267 5.64 51.66 -14.13
C GLY A 267 5.93 52.86 -15.04
N SER A 268 6.47 52.68 -16.24
CA SER A 268 6.70 53.80 -17.17
C SER A 268 5.55 53.89 -18.19
N ALA A 269 4.48 54.55 -17.79
CA ALA A 269 3.41 54.94 -18.70
C ALA A 269 3.84 56.20 -19.48
N ASP A 270 4.54 56.02 -20.60
CA ASP A 270 4.60 57.01 -21.67
C ASP A 270 4.35 56.33 -23.03
N PRO A 271 3.21 56.58 -23.69
CA PRO A 271 2.74 55.84 -24.86
C PRO A 271 3.33 56.33 -26.20
N THR A 272 4.40 57.12 -26.18
CA THR A 272 5.04 57.68 -27.39
C THR A 272 6.44 57.13 -27.69
N GLU A 273 6.99 56.24 -26.85
CA GLU A 273 8.19 55.43 -27.15
C GLU A 273 7.84 54.01 -27.61
N GLY A 274 6.63 53.85 -28.17
CA GLY A 274 6.24 52.64 -28.86
C GLY A 274 7.01 52.52 -30.17
N LEU A 275 8.20 51.89 -30.13
CA LEU A 275 8.83 51.06 -31.18
C LEU A 275 10.34 50.77 -30.95
N SER A 276 10.96 51.22 -29.85
CA SER A 276 12.37 50.93 -29.55
C SER A 276 12.55 49.86 -28.46
N MET A 277 12.92 48.67 -28.90
CA MET A 277 13.77 47.69 -28.21
C MET A 277 13.30 47.14 -26.85
N ARG A 278 12.94 45.85 -26.85
CA ARG A 278 13.37 44.96 -25.76
C ARG A 278 14.89 45.15 -25.64
N GLU A 279 15.42 45.74 -24.56
CA GLU A 279 16.85 46.03 -24.47
C GLU A 279 17.64 44.71 -24.35
N PHE A 280 18.11 44.22 -25.49
CA PHE A 280 19.03 43.11 -25.60
C PHE A 280 20.38 43.57 -25.04
N LEU A 281 20.87 42.90 -24.00
CA LEU A 281 22.10 43.27 -23.29
C LEU A 281 23.33 42.49 -23.80
N GLY A 282 23.15 41.46 -24.63
CA GLY A 282 24.22 40.64 -25.22
C GLY A 282 23.93 39.14 -25.15
N GLY A 283 24.68 38.34 -25.91
CA GLY A 283 24.51 36.88 -25.95
C GLY A 283 25.78 36.11 -26.28
N ILE A 284 25.72 34.78 -26.11
CA ILE A 284 26.79 33.82 -26.38
C ILE A 284 26.18 32.63 -27.13
N CYS A 285 26.92 32.09 -28.10
CA CYS A 285 26.56 30.88 -28.82
C CYS A 285 27.60 29.78 -28.58
N PHE A 286 27.15 28.55 -28.34
CA PHE A 286 27.98 27.35 -28.20
C PHE A 286 27.60 26.33 -29.27
N ASP A 287 28.57 25.59 -29.79
CA ASP A 287 28.30 24.36 -30.54
C ASP A 287 28.01 23.22 -29.54
N THR A 288 26.86 22.56 -29.68
CA THR A 288 26.43 21.46 -28.81
C THR A 288 27.32 20.22 -28.93
N SER A 289 28.11 20.10 -30.00
CA SER A 289 29.09 19.02 -30.19
C SER A 289 30.38 19.19 -29.36
N GLU A 290 30.73 20.43 -28.98
CA GLU A 290 31.92 20.75 -28.20
C GLU A 290 31.70 20.64 -26.69
N ILE A 291 30.45 20.42 -26.25
CA ILE A 291 30.08 20.37 -24.85
C ILE A 291 30.50 19.01 -24.24
N PRO A 292 31.25 19.00 -23.12
CA PRO A 292 31.77 17.78 -22.53
C PRO A 292 30.66 16.86 -22.00
N LEU A 293 30.84 15.54 -22.18
CA LEU A 293 30.01 14.51 -21.55
C LEU A 293 30.50 14.27 -20.12
N ARG A 294 29.56 14.23 -19.17
CA ARG A 294 29.78 13.95 -17.75
C ARG A 294 28.91 12.77 -17.35
N ASP A 295 29.52 11.71 -16.86
CA ASP A 295 28.82 10.57 -16.28
C ASP A 295 29.21 10.46 -14.79
N PRO A 296 28.26 10.35 -13.85
CA PRO A 296 28.59 10.11 -12.44
C PRO A 296 29.48 8.86 -12.31
N PRO A 297 30.60 8.93 -11.57
CA PRO A 297 30.86 9.80 -10.41
C PRO A 297 31.67 11.08 -10.67
N ASP A 298 31.77 11.56 -11.91
CA ASP A 298 32.58 12.76 -12.23
C ASP A 298 32.16 14.02 -11.45
N SER A 299 33.15 14.77 -10.93
CA SER A 299 32.95 16.01 -10.17
C SER A 299 32.23 17.09 -11.00
N PRO A 300 31.41 17.95 -10.38
CA PRO A 300 30.72 19.03 -11.09
C PRO A 300 31.72 19.99 -11.76
N LEU A 301 31.45 20.37 -13.02
CA LEU A 301 32.27 21.30 -13.77
C LEU A 301 32.23 22.70 -13.14
N ALA A 302 33.39 23.34 -13.00
CA ALA A 302 33.50 24.68 -12.45
C ALA A 302 32.91 25.71 -13.43
N PRO A 303 32.03 26.64 -12.98
CA PRO A 303 31.52 27.72 -13.81
C PRO A 303 32.63 28.62 -14.36
N GLN A 304 32.55 28.95 -15.64
CA GLN A 304 33.53 29.79 -16.35
C GLN A 304 32.91 31.13 -16.74
N TRP A 305 33.75 32.16 -16.87
CA TRP A 305 33.34 33.48 -17.36
C TRP A 305 33.41 33.53 -18.88
N TYR A 306 32.33 33.96 -19.51
CA TYR A 306 32.23 34.19 -20.94
C TYR A 306 31.86 35.64 -21.21
N ARG A 307 32.49 36.24 -22.22
CA ARG A 307 32.21 37.61 -22.63
C ARG A 307 30.97 37.64 -23.51
N LEU A 308 30.04 38.56 -23.23
CA LEU A 308 28.81 38.72 -24.01
C LEU A 308 29.09 39.49 -25.32
N GLU A 309 28.46 39.06 -26.41
CA GLU A 309 28.54 39.71 -27.73
C GLU A 309 27.22 40.41 -28.08
N GLY A 310 27.32 41.63 -28.65
CA GLY A 310 26.16 42.44 -29.04
C GLY A 310 25.44 43.16 -27.89
N GLY A 311 24.41 43.97 -28.18
CA GLY A 311 23.49 44.50 -27.16
C GLY A 311 24.02 45.62 -26.25
N GLY A 312 25.02 46.39 -26.67
CA GLY A 312 25.52 47.54 -25.89
C GLY A 312 26.42 47.20 -24.69
N ALA A 313 26.50 45.93 -24.27
CA ALA A 313 27.45 45.48 -23.24
C ALA A 313 28.84 45.21 -23.83
N GLN A 314 29.60 46.26 -24.15
CA GLN A 314 30.96 46.08 -24.71
C GLN A 314 31.95 45.40 -23.73
N MET A 315 31.60 45.25 -22.44
CA MET A 315 32.44 44.68 -21.37
C MET A 315 31.66 43.76 -20.39
N GLY A 316 30.48 43.27 -20.77
CA GLY A 316 29.67 42.40 -19.91
C GLY A 316 30.18 40.96 -19.91
N ASP A 317 30.37 40.36 -18.73
CA ASP A 317 30.73 38.94 -18.61
C ASP A 317 29.61 38.15 -17.92
N LEU A 318 29.29 36.98 -18.45
CA LEU A 318 28.35 36.01 -17.89
C LEU A 318 29.09 34.75 -17.42
N MET A 319 28.88 34.37 -16.17
CA MET A 319 29.40 33.12 -15.60
C MET A 319 28.39 31.99 -15.82
N LEU A 320 28.79 30.98 -16.60
CA LEU A 320 27.96 29.81 -16.91
C LEU A 320 28.79 28.51 -16.91
N ALA A 321 28.12 27.37 -16.76
CA ALA A 321 28.67 26.04 -16.99
C ALA A 321 27.74 25.25 -17.91
N THR A 322 28.29 24.56 -18.91
CA THR A 322 27.55 23.71 -19.85
C THR A 322 28.15 22.31 -19.89
N TRP A 323 27.31 21.28 -19.83
CA TRP A 323 27.73 19.88 -19.93
C TRP A 323 26.59 18.98 -20.39
N VAL A 324 26.92 17.83 -20.97
CA VAL A 324 25.96 16.76 -21.25
C VAL A 324 26.01 15.78 -20.10
N GLY A 325 24.91 15.61 -19.37
CA GLY A 325 24.80 14.68 -18.25
C GLY A 325 23.65 13.69 -18.43
N THR A 326 23.44 12.83 -17.45
CA THR A 326 22.32 11.89 -17.41
C THR A 326 21.30 12.25 -16.33
N GLN A 327 20.18 11.54 -16.27
CA GLN A 327 19.20 11.70 -15.18
C GLN A 327 19.76 11.37 -13.78
N ALA A 328 20.96 10.77 -13.71
CA ALA A 328 21.69 10.46 -12.50
C ALA A 328 22.53 11.63 -11.97
N ASP A 329 22.64 12.74 -12.71
CA ASP A 329 23.41 13.91 -12.29
C ASP A 329 22.79 14.57 -11.04
N GLU A 330 23.65 15.05 -10.14
CA GLU A 330 23.26 15.75 -8.90
C GLU A 330 22.45 17.01 -9.17
N SER A 331 22.67 17.68 -10.31
CA SER A 331 21.91 18.88 -10.70
C SER A 331 20.54 18.55 -11.30
N PHE A 332 20.25 17.30 -11.66
CA PHE A 332 19.02 16.93 -12.34
C PHE A 332 17.75 17.14 -11.51
N PRO A 333 17.70 16.87 -10.20
CA PRO A 333 16.49 17.11 -9.39
C PRO A 333 16.09 18.59 -9.30
N ASP A 334 17.07 19.49 -9.24
CA ASP A 334 16.85 20.92 -9.02
C ASP A 334 16.73 21.75 -10.31
N ALA A 335 17.21 21.20 -11.44
CA ALA A 335 17.16 21.86 -12.73
C ALA A 335 15.72 22.07 -13.25
N TRP A 336 15.51 23.20 -13.93
CA TRP A 336 14.37 23.42 -14.81
C TRP A 336 14.45 22.47 -16.00
N LYS A 337 13.34 21.83 -16.40
CA LYS A 337 13.34 20.81 -17.46
C LYS A 337 12.33 21.13 -18.54
N THR A 338 12.71 20.82 -19.79
CA THR A 338 11.83 20.99 -20.96
C THR A 338 10.59 20.11 -20.89
N ASP A 339 10.73 18.86 -20.44
CA ASP A 339 9.66 17.86 -20.37
C ASP A 339 8.62 18.14 -19.28
N THR A 340 8.94 18.97 -18.28
CA THR A 340 8.06 19.27 -17.13
C THR A 340 7.41 20.65 -17.17
N ALA A 341 7.52 21.37 -18.30
CA ALA A 341 7.03 22.75 -18.47
C ALA A 341 7.48 23.74 -17.37
N GLY A 342 8.60 23.46 -16.68
CA GLY A 342 9.12 24.32 -15.62
C GLY A 342 8.34 24.40 -14.30
N SER A 343 7.26 23.62 -14.13
CA SER A 343 6.45 23.69 -12.90
C SER A 343 7.14 23.02 -11.71
N VAL A 344 7.18 23.72 -10.56
CA VAL A 344 7.70 23.16 -9.29
C VAL A 344 6.88 21.92 -8.87
N ASN A 345 5.61 21.87 -9.25
CA ASN A 345 4.71 20.75 -8.96
C ASN A 345 4.99 19.49 -9.81
N SER A 346 5.82 19.61 -10.84
CA SER A 346 6.16 18.54 -11.78
C SER A 346 7.47 17.82 -11.44
N ARG A 347 8.11 18.14 -10.31
CA ARG A 347 9.37 17.51 -9.89
C ARG A 347 9.17 16.08 -9.37
N ALA A 348 10.15 15.22 -9.63
CA ALA A 348 10.23 13.91 -8.99
C ALA A 348 10.55 14.07 -7.49
N LYS A 349 9.93 13.26 -6.64
CA LYS A 349 10.18 13.33 -5.19
C LYS A 349 9.95 11.99 -4.49
N VAL A 350 10.80 11.74 -3.49
CA VAL A 350 10.61 10.68 -2.51
C VAL A 350 9.97 11.27 -1.26
N TYR A 351 8.85 10.71 -0.82
CA TYR A 351 8.18 11.05 0.43
C TYR A 351 8.31 9.92 1.42
N LEU A 352 8.28 10.27 2.71
CA LEU A 352 8.27 9.32 3.80
C LEU A 352 6.96 9.49 4.57
N SER A 353 6.25 8.39 4.83
CA SER A 353 5.09 8.42 5.69
C SER A 353 5.50 8.73 7.13
N PRO A 354 4.70 9.50 7.86
CA PRO A 354 4.91 9.71 9.29
C PRO A 354 4.77 8.38 10.02
N LYS A 355 5.47 8.24 11.15
CA LYS A 355 5.30 7.05 12.00
C LYS A 355 3.96 7.12 12.70
N LEU A 356 3.08 6.17 12.38
CA LEU A 356 1.77 6.05 12.98
C LEU A 356 1.82 5.15 14.22
N TRP A 357 1.11 5.54 15.27
CA TRP A 357 0.97 4.82 16.53
C TRP A 357 -0.50 4.57 16.84
N TYR A 358 -0.80 3.43 17.45
CA TYR A 358 -2.08 3.24 18.12
C TYR A 358 -2.02 3.80 19.53
N LEU A 359 -2.89 4.77 19.81
CA LEU A 359 -3.08 5.36 21.11
C LEU A 359 -4.26 4.67 21.80
N ARG A 360 -3.96 3.89 22.85
CA ARG A 360 -4.96 3.21 23.65
C ARG A 360 -5.32 4.06 24.86
N VAL A 361 -6.61 4.31 25.02
CA VAL A 361 -7.20 4.97 26.17
C VAL A 361 -8.18 4.00 26.82
N THR A 362 -7.82 3.41 27.95
CA THR A 362 -8.77 2.67 28.78
C THR A 362 -9.44 3.66 29.73
N VAL A 363 -10.74 3.87 29.54
CA VAL A 363 -11.59 4.66 30.42
C VAL A 363 -12.09 3.75 31.53
N ILE A 364 -11.61 3.95 32.76
CA ILE A 364 -11.91 3.07 33.89
C ILE A 364 -13.19 3.56 34.58
N GLU A 365 -13.10 4.70 35.25
CA GLU A 365 -14.16 5.26 36.08
C GLU A 365 -14.07 6.79 36.17
N GLY A 366 -15.17 7.43 36.56
CA GLY A 366 -15.26 8.85 36.87
C GLY A 366 -15.67 9.05 38.31
N GLN A 367 -15.13 10.05 38.98
CA GLN A 367 -15.38 10.36 40.38
C GLN A 367 -15.74 11.83 40.57
N ASP A 368 -16.56 12.11 41.60
CA ASP A 368 -17.04 13.45 41.98
C ASP A 368 -17.76 14.20 40.85
N ILE A 369 -18.49 13.47 40.00
CA ILE A 369 -19.28 14.05 38.92
C ILE A 369 -20.64 14.48 39.51
N PHE A 370 -20.95 15.78 39.43
CA PHE A 370 -22.15 16.36 40.02
C PHE A 370 -23.43 15.72 39.44
N MET A 371 -24.38 15.32 40.29
CA MET A 371 -25.61 14.64 39.90
C MET A 371 -26.80 15.58 40.04
N GLY A 372 -27.36 16.03 38.91
CA GLY A 372 -28.54 16.92 38.89
C GLY A 372 -29.89 16.23 38.61
N SER A 373 -29.90 14.95 38.20
CA SER A 373 -31.10 14.21 37.79
C SER A 373 -31.13 12.78 38.34
N LYS A 374 -32.31 12.17 38.40
CA LYS A 374 -32.55 10.88 39.06
C LYS A 374 -31.99 9.63 38.35
N ASP A 375 -31.55 9.74 37.10
CA ASP A 375 -30.86 8.65 36.38
C ASP A 375 -29.82 9.23 35.39
N PRO A 376 -28.66 9.69 35.87
CA PRO A 376 -27.71 10.36 35.01
C PRO A 376 -26.91 9.33 34.20
N MET A 377 -27.12 9.34 32.89
CA MET A 377 -26.39 8.47 31.97
C MET A 377 -25.20 9.24 31.39
N PHE A 378 -24.00 8.83 31.80
CA PHE A 378 -22.76 9.52 31.46
C PHE A 378 -22.03 8.84 30.30
N GLN A 379 -21.57 9.65 29.36
CA GLN A 379 -20.79 9.22 28.21
C GLN A 379 -19.51 10.05 28.13
N LEU A 380 -18.35 9.41 27.98
CA LEU A 380 -17.09 10.10 27.78
C LEU A 380 -16.77 10.12 26.28
N LYS A 381 -16.55 11.32 25.73
CA LYS A 381 -16.14 11.55 24.35
C LYS A 381 -14.65 11.88 24.33
N GLY A 382 -13.84 11.05 23.70
CA GLY A 382 -12.44 11.35 23.39
C GLY A 382 -12.29 11.87 21.96
N GLN A 383 -11.59 13.00 21.79
CA GLN A 383 -11.33 13.62 20.50
C GLN A 383 -9.83 13.80 20.29
N LEU A 384 -9.33 13.26 19.17
CA LEU A 384 -7.97 13.43 18.68
C LEU A 384 -8.01 13.91 17.21
N GLY A 385 -7.78 15.20 17.00
CA GLY A 385 -7.94 15.82 15.67
C GLY A 385 -9.36 15.62 15.13
N PHE A 386 -9.49 14.95 13.99
CA PHE A 386 -10.78 14.59 13.38
C PHE A 386 -11.40 13.29 13.95
N GLN A 387 -10.66 12.52 14.74
CA GLN A 387 -11.14 11.26 15.31
C GLN A 387 -11.94 11.57 16.58
N VAL A 388 -13.19 11.09 16.62
CA VAL A 388 -14.07 11.25 17.76
C VAL A 388 -14.60 9.86 18.12
N LEU A 389 -14.29 9.41 19.34
CA LEU A 389 -14.79 8.16 19.89
C LEU A 389 -15.56 8.45 21.17
N LYS A 390 -16.64 7.72 21.39
CA LYS A 390 -17.47 7.83 22.60
C LYS A 390 -17.55 6.48 23.28
N THR A 391 -17.49 6.48 24.61
CA THR A 391 -17.76 5.28 25.40
C THR A 391 -19.23 4.89 25.32
N LYS A 392 -19.57 3.68 25.74
CA LYS A 392 -20.97 3.31 26.00
C LYS A 392 -21.51 4.17 27.16
N PRO A 393 -22.79 4.56 27.10
CA PRO A 393 -23.41 5.25 28.22
C PRO A 393 -23.36 4.37 29.48
N ALA A 394 -22.85 4.92 30.59
CA ALA A 394 -22.77 4.25 31.87
C ALA A 394 -23.75 4.89 32.87
N VAL A 395 -24.43 4.03 33.64
CA VAL A 395 -25.32 4.45 34.73
C VAL A 395 -24.53 4.49 36.03
N SER A 396 -24.66 5.58 36.77
CA SER A 396 -24.05 5.71 38.10
C SER A 396 -24.80 4.82 39.10
N ARG A 397 -24.19 3.70 39.55
CA ARG A 397 -24.78 2.86 40.62
C ARG A 397 -24.49 3.40 42.02
N ASN A 398 -23.35 4.06 42.24
CA ASN A 398 -22.84 4.47 43.56
C ASN A 398 -22.35 5.95 43.61
N GLY A 399 -22.72 6.80 42.66
CA GLY A 399 -22.20 8.18 42.55
C GLY A 399 -20.97 8.34 41.63
N SER A 400 -20.37 7.24 41.18
CA SER A 400 -19.25 7.20 40.23
C SER A 400 -19.59 6.34 39.01
N PRO A 401 -19.64 6.88 37.78
CA PRO A 401 -19.80 6.08 36.57
C PRO A 401 -18.55 5.24 36.30
N ALA A 402 -18.74 3.96 35.96
CA ALA A 402 -17.67 3.05 35.54
C ALA A 402 -17.92 2.58 34.10
N TRP A 403 -16.90 2.66 33.25
CA TRP A 403 -16.98 2.29 31.83
C TRP A 403 -16.17 1.03 31.52
N ASN A 404 -14.92 0.96 31.99
CA ASN A 404 -13.95 -0.10 31.68
C ASN A 404 -13.86 -0.42 30.17
N GLU A 405 -13.78 0.63 29.34
CA GLU A 405 -13.77 0.51 27.88
C GLU A 405 -12.48 1.05 27.26
N ASP A 406 -11.96 0.35 26.25
CA ASP A 406 -10.77 0.74 25.49
C ASP A 406 -11.17 1.54 24.24
N LEU A 407 -10.82 2.82 24.20
CA LEU A 407 -10.89 3.66 23.00
C LEU A 407 -9.51 3.66 22.32
N MET A 408 -9.47 3.36 21.02
CA MET A 408 -8.23 3.30 20.24
C MET A 408 -8.21 4.39 19.18
N PHE A 409 -7.19 5.25 19.19
CA PHE A 409 -6.99 6.29 18.20
C PHE A 409 -5.70 6.04 17.40
N VAL A 410 -5.59 6.67 16.22
CA VAL A 410 -4.35 6.71 15.45
C VAL A 410 -3.69 8.07 15.62
N ALA A 411 -2.40 8.09 15.98
CA ALA A 411 -1.61 9.32 16.10
C ALA A 411 -0.37 9.25 15.20
N ALA A 412 0.01 10.36 14.59
CA ALA A 412 1.24 10.49 13.80
C ALA A 412 2.33 11.22 14.59
N GLU A 413 3.58 10.78 14.44
CA GLU A 413 4.77 11.51 14.90
C GLU A 413 5.14 12.58 13.85
N PRO A 414 5.40 13.86 14.23
CA PRO A 414 5.50 14.41 15.58
C PRO A 414 4.13 14.66 16.26
N PHE A 415 4.09 14.44 17.58
CA PHE A 415 2.87 14.59 18.38
C PHE A 415 2.60 16.07 18.73
N SER A 416 2.07 16.83 17.78
CA SER A 416 1.66 18.23 17.98
C SER A 416 0.32 18.39 18.69
N ASP A 417 -0.54 17.36 18.59
CA ASP A 417 -1.95 17.48 18.95
C ASP A 417 -2.18 17.25 20.45
N GLN A 418 -3.34 17.70 20.94
CA GLN A 418 -3.83 17.41 22.29
C GLN A 418 -5.02 16.47 22.22
N LEU A 419 -5.05 15.49 23.12
CA LEU A 419 -6.20 14.60 23.29
C LEU A 419 -7.20 15.27 24.24
N VAL A 420 -8.41 15.53 23.74
CA VAL A 420 -9.46 16.22 24.50
C VAL A 420 -10.53 15.22 24.90
N PHE A 421 -10.81 15.13 26.19
CA PHE A 421 -11.92 14.37 26.74
C PHE A 421 -13.05 15.31 27.12
N THR A 422 -14.26 15.00 26.71
CA THR A 422 -15.47 15.75 27.04
C THR A 422 -16.46 14.81 27.71
N LEU A 423 -16.86 15.14 28.94
CA LEU A 423 -17.89 14.39 29.66
C LEU A 423 -19.26 14.90 29.22
N GLU A 424 -20.04 14.03 28.60
CA GLU A 424 -21.39 14.30 28.12
C GLU A 424 -22.41 13.61 29.03
N HIS A 425 -23.43 14.37 29.44
CA HIS A 425 -24.59 13.89 30.19
C HIS A 425 -25.79 13.79 29.25
N ARG A 426 -26.37 12.58 29.12
CA ARG A 426 -27.48 12.32 28.19
C ARG A 426 -28.82 12.54 28.89
N LEU A 427 -29.56 13.59 28.51
CA LEU A 427 -30.94 13.85 28.95
C LEU A 427 -31.88 13.61 27.76
N GLY A 428 -32.65 12.52 27.76
CA GLY A 428 -33.77 12.30 26.82
C GLY A 428 -33.48 12.60 25.34
N LYS A 429 -33.72 13.85 24.89
CA LYS A 429 -33.52 14.34 23.51
C LYS A 429 -32.24 15.18 23.27
N GLY A 430 -31.40 15.40 24.28
CA GLY A 430 -30.19 16.24 24.19
C GLY A 430 -28.99 15.71 25.00
N SER A 431 -27.79 16.18 24.66
CA SER A 431 -26.54 15.88 25.36
C SER A 431 -25.92 17.17 25.88
N ALA A 432 -25.73 17.28 27.19
CA ALA A 432 -25.11 18.46 27.82
C ALA A 432 -23.64 18.16 28.16
N VAL A 433 -22.74 19.11 27.86
CA VAL A 433 -21.32 19.00 28.20
C VAL A 433 -21.13 19.41 29.66
N MET A 434 -20.55 18.53 30.46
CA MET A 434 -20.36 18.72 31.89
C MET A 434 -18.96 19.20 32.25
N GLY A 435 -17.93 18.77 31.51
CA GLY A 435 -16.55 19.17 31.73
C GLY A 435 -15.60 18.66 30.65
N MET A 436 -14.43 19.30 30.55
CA MET A 436 -13.42 18.98 29.53
C MET A 436 -12.05 18.75 30.16
N ALA A 437 -11.34 17.68 29.78
CA ALA A 437 -9.97 17.42 30.20
C ALA A 437 -9.06 17.37 28.97
N ARG A 438 -7.88 18.01 29.03
CA ARG A 438 -6.91 18.06 27.92
C ARG A 438 -5.63 17.35 28.32
N VAL A 439 -5.14 16.45 27.47
CA VAL A 439 -3.90 15.70 27.69
C VAL A 439 -2.97 15.91 26.51
N GLY A 440 -1.77 16.45 26.78
CA GLY A 440 -0.74 16.60 25.77
C GLY A 440 -0.13 15.25 25.40
N LEU A 441 -0.08 14.93 24.11
CA LEU A 441 0.41 13.63 23.64
C LEU A 441 1.87 13.35 24.02
N ASN A 442 2.70 14.40 24.18
CA ASN A 442 4.11 14.27 24.57
C ASN A 442 4.31 13.69 25.97
N THR A 443 3.31 13.76 26.84
CA THR A 443 3.37 13.26 28.23
C THR A 443 3.01 11.77 28.34
N ILE A 444 2.57 11.16 27.25
CA ILE A 444 2.05 9.78 27.23
C ILE A 444 3.20 8.80 27.04
N GLU A 445 3.21 7.74 27.86
CA GLU A 445 4.22 6.68 27.81
C GLU A 445 4.10 5.85 26.51
N ARG A 446 5.25 5.51 25.92
CA ARG A 446 5.36 4.60 24.78
C ARG A 446 5.64 3.18 25.27
N ARG A 447 4.69 2.27 25.04
CA ARG A 447 4.74 0.86 25.40
C ARG A 447 5.14 0.01 24.19
N VAL A 448 6.04 -0.95 24.38
CA VAL A 448 6.52 -1.86 23.32
C VAL A 448 6.01 -3.29 23.53
N ASP A 449 5.75 -3.65 24.78
CA ASP A 449 5.34 -4.97 25.28
C ASP A 449 3.88 -4.98 25.79
N ASP A 450 3.42 -6.10 26.35
CA ASP A 450 2.03 -6.23 26.84
C ASP A 450 1.83 -5.77 28.31
N ARG A 451 2.81 -5.07 28.89
CA ARG A 451 2.71 -4.62 30.29
C ARG A 451 1.52 -3.68 30.50
N LYS A 452 0.90 -3.72 31.68
CA LYS A 452 -0.16 -2.77 32.05
C LYS A 452 0.48 -1.46 32.50
N VAL A 453 0.19 -0.38 31.79
CA VAL A 453 0.60 0.98 32.17
C VAL A 453 -0.20 1.44 33.39
N MET A 454 0.45 2.20 34.29
CA MET A 454 -0.21 2.73 35.48
C MET A 454 -1.28 3.76 35.08
N PRO A 455 -2.51 3.64 35.61
CA PRO A 455 -3.57 4.58 35.33
C PRO A 455 -3.35 5.90 36.11
N LYS A 456 -3.87 7.01 35.59
CA LYS A 456 -3.73 8.35 36.18
C LYS A 456 -5.09 9.04 36.25
N TRP A 457 -5.28 9.87 37.26
CA TRP A 457 -6.45 10.72 37.41
C TRP A 457 -6.28 12.04 36.64
N PHE A 458 -7.30 12.43 35.90
CA PHE A 458 -7.36 13.68 35.16
C PHE A 458 -8.58 14.49 35.63
N THR A 459 -8.37 15.75 35.98
CA THR A 459 -9.44 16.64 36.44
C THR A 459 -10.16 17.28 35.25
N PHE A 460 -11.49 17.43 35.33
CA PHE A 460 -12.25 18.17 34.33
C PHE A 460 -12.26 19.67 34.62
N ASP A 461 -11.93 20.46 33.60
CA ASP A 461 -12.02 21.91 33.60
C ASP A 461 -13.39 22.38 33.07
N ASP A 462 -13.80 23.59 33.46
CA ASP A 462 -15.02 24.22 32.96
C ASP A 462 -14.86 24.67 31.50
N SER A 463 -15.85 24.38 30.67
CA SER A 463 -15.87 24.75 29.25
C SER A 463 -16.36 26.18 29.00
N CYS A 464 -16.92 26.85 30.01
CA CYS A 464 -17.31 28.25 29.94
C CYS A 464 -16.23 29.10 30.62
N GLY A 465 -15.71 30.13 29.94
CA GLY A 465 -14.61 30.97 30.39
C GLY A 465 -14.92 31.89 31.58
N ASP A 466 -15.70 31.44 32.56
CA ASP A 466 -15.92 32.16 33.81
C ASP A 466 -14.75 31.90 34.77
N GLU A 467 -14.22 32.98 35.35
CA GLU A 467 -13.00 33.03 36.15
C GLU A 467 -13.02 32.20 37.46
N LYS A 468 -14.10 31.45 37.72
CA LYS A 468 -14.19 30.47 38.81
C LYS A 468 -14.02 29.06 38.24
N ARG A 469 -12.79 28.54 38.26
CA ARG A 469 -12.48 27.11 38.02
C ARG A 469 -13.18 26.24 39.07
N GLY A 470 -14.46 25.94 38.87
CA GLY A 470 -15.19 24.98 39.67
C GLY A 470 -14.69 23.56 39.36
N TYR A 471 -14.33 22.79 40.38
CA TYR A 471 -14.03 21.37 40.23
C TYR A 471 -15.30 20.62 39.78
N LYS A 472 -15.29 20.06 38.56
CA LYS A 472 -16.43 19.33 37.97
C LYS A 472 -16.23 17.81 37.95
N GLY A 473 -15.33 17.31 38.81
CA GLY A 473 -14.99 15.90 38.94
C GLY A 473 -13.69 15.52 38.24
N ARG A 474 -13.36 14.24 38.34
CA ARG A 474 -12.12 13.65 37.79
C ARG A 474 -12.40 12.31 37.11
N VAL A 475 -11.57 11.96 36.13
CA VAL A 475 -11.66 10.70 35.40
C VAL A 475 -10.37 9.91 35.53
N HIS A 476 -10.51 8.61 35.76
CA HIS A 476 -9.42 7.66 35.86
C HIS A 476 -9.15 7.05 34.49
N LEU A 477 -8.03 7.42 33.88
CA LEU A 477 -7.67 6.99 32.53
C LEU A 477 -6.33 6.26 32.53
N ARG A 478 -6.25 5.19 31.75
CA ARG A 478 -4.98 4.57 31.37
C ARG A 478 -4.70 4.89 29.91
N ILE A 479 -3.67 5.69 29.67
CA ILE A 479 -3.33 6.17 28.33
C ILE A 479 -1.92 5.70 27.97
N CYS A 480 -1.76 5.06 26.81
CA CYS A 480 -0.46 4.61 26.33
C CYS A 480 -0.39 4.51 24.81
N PHE A 481 0.80 4.75 24.25
CA PHE A 481 1.08 4.48 22.85
C PHE A 481 1.56 3.03 22.68
N ASP A 482 0.82 2.23 21.92
CA ASP A 482 1.17 0.84 21.65
C ASP A 482 2.06 0.71 20.42
N GLY A 483 3.37 0.62 20.64
CA GLY A 483 4.37 0.41 19.59
C GLY A 483 4.52 -1.04 19.13
N GLY A 484 3.92 -1.99 19.86
CA GLY A 484 3.95 -3.41 19.53
C GLY A 484 3.02 -3.84 18.38
N TYR A 485 2.10 -2.96 17.95
CA TYR A 485 1.27 -3.20 16.78
C TYR A 485 1.93 -2.65 15.51
N HIS A 486 1.58 -3.25 14.38
CA HIS A 486 1.70 -2.59 13.08
C HIS A 486 0.42 -1.79 12.82
N VAL A 487 0.55 -0.49 12.55
CA VAL A 487 -0.57 0.38 12.21
C VAL A 487 -0.90 0.23 10.73
N MET A 488 -2.04 -0.38 10.45
CA MET A 488 -2.50 -0.64 9.08
C MET A 488 -2.92 0.66 8.38
N ASP A 489 -2.19 1.07 7.35
CA ASP A 489 -2.62 2.10 6.39
C ASP A 489 -3.15 1.47 5.08
N GLU A 490 -2.77 0.22 4.80
CA GLU A 490 -3.22 -0.60 3.68
C GLU A 490 -4.12 -1.76 4.15
N ALA A 491 -4.83 -2.37 3.21
CA ALA A 491 -5.52 -3.63 3.47
C ALA A 491 -4.51 -4.79 3.65
N ALA A 492 -4.81 -5.71 4.57
CA ALA A 492 -3.89 -6.76 5.00
C ALA A 492 -3.38 -7.69 3.87
N HIS A 493 -4.16 -7.85 2.80
CA HIS A 493 -3.83 -8.73 1.67
C HIS A 493 -2.93 -8.06 0.61
N VAL A 494 -2.85 -6.73 0.57
CA VAL A 494 -1.99 -5.94 -0.34
C VAL A 494 -0.94 -5.13 0.41
N CYS A 495 -0.62 -5.55 1.63
CA CYS A 495 0.22 -4.78 2.53
C CYS A 495 1.69 -4.82 2.07
N SER A 496 2.33 -3.66 2.13
CA SER A 496 3.72 -3.45 1.70
C SER A 496 4.71 -3.51 2.87
N ASP A 497 4.24 -3.51 4.12
CA ASP A 497 5.05 -3.63 5.33
C ASP A 497 4.23 -4.21 6.48
N TYR A 498 4.78 -5.14 7.25
CA TYR A 498 4.13 -5.70 8.45
C TYR A 498 4.86 -5.36 9.75
N ARG A 499 5.86 -4.48 9.71
CA ARG A 499 6.68 -4.17 10.88
C ARG A 499 5.90 -3.42 11.96
N PRO A 500 6.18 -3.69 13.24
CA PRO A 500 5.61 -2.92 14.33
C PRO A 500 6.09 -1.46 14.29
N THR A 501 5.32 -0.55 14.89
CA THR A 501 5.70 0.86 14.96
C THR A 501 7.00 1.07 15.75
N ALA A 502 7.22 0.31 16.82
CA ALA A 502 8.42 0.36 17.63
C ALA A 502 9.63 -0.21 16.88
N ARG A 503 10.63 0.64 16.61
CA ARG A 503 11.86 0.26 15.90
C ARG A 503 12.69 -0.80 16.63
N GLN A 504 12.58 -0.90 17.96
CA GLN A 504 13.31 -1.91 18.74
C GLN A 504 12.89 -3.35 18.39
N LEU A 505 11.71 -3.53 17.81
CA LEU A 505 11.17 -4.84 17.40
C LEU A 505 11.43 -5.16 15.92
N TRP A 506 12.17 -4.32 15.21
CA TRP A 506 12.41 -4.51 13.77
C TRP A 506 13.42 -5.64 13.55
N LYS A 507 13.07 -6.53 12.62
CA LYS A 507 13.96 -7.55 12.09
C LYS A 507 14.87 -6.96 11.00
N PRO A 508 16.04 -7.57 10.71
CA PRO A 508 16.87 -7.14 9.60
C PRO A 508 16.13 -7.28 8.26
N ALA A 509 16.52 -6.50 7.27
CA ALA A 509 15.95 -6.59 5.92
C ALA A 509 16.41 -7.88 5.24
N VAL A 510 15.48 -8.55 4.57
CA VAL A 510 15.68 -9.81 3.82
C VAL A 510 16.33 -9.54 2.46
N GLY A 511 16.02 -8.38 1.88
CA GLY A 511 16.55 -7.98 0.58
C GLY A 511 16.22 -6.54 0.24
N THR A 512 16.44 -6.18 -1.02
CA THR A 512 16.05 -4.92 -1.62
C THR A 512 15.26 -5.18 -2.89
N VAL A 513 14.24 -4.36 -3.12
CA VAL A 513 13.50 -4.33 -4.38
C VAL A 513 13.89 -3.07 -5.13
N GLU A 514 14.25 -3.24 -6.39
CA GLU A 514 14.60 -2.18 -7.32
C GLU A 514 13.48 -2.08 -8.36
N LEU A 515 12.95 -0.88 -8.55
CA LEU A 515 11.92 -0.55 -9.54
C LEU A 515 12.49 0.49 -10.52
N GLY A 516 12.54 0.14 -11.79
CA GLY A 516 12.66 1.08 -12.90
C GLY A 516 11.27 1.40 -13.44
N ILE A 517 10.86 2.67 -13.36
CA ILE A 517 9.66 3.18 -14.02
C ILE A 517 10.11 3.78 -15.35
N ILE A 518 9.90 3.04 -16.44
CA ILE A 518 10.43 3.36 -17.77
C ILE A 518 9.55 4.42 -18.42
N GLY A 519 8.26 4.13 -18.62
CA GLY A 519 7.35 5.03 -19.31
C GLY A 519 5.96 4.44 -19.51
N CYS A 520 5.06 5.20 -20.12
CA CYS A 520 3.80 4.69 -20.64
C CYS A 520 3.79 4.70 -22.17
N ARG A 521 2.91 3.88 -22.75
CA ARG A 521 2.61 3.84 -24.18
C ARG A 521 1.12 3.92 -24.41
N ASN A 522 0.71 4.59 -25.49
CA ASN A 522 -0.67 4.70 -25.95
C ASN A 522 -1.63 5.21 -24.85
N LEU A 523 -1.22 6.22 -24.07
CA LEU A 523 -2.14 6.83 -23.12
C LEU A 523 -3.30 7.49 -23.86
N LEU A 524 -4.50 7.40 -23.29
CA LEU A 524 -5.64 8.15 -23.81
C LEU A 524 -5.53 9.63 -23.43
N PRO A 525 -5.91 10.55 -24.32
CA PRO A 525 -5.94 11.97 -24.00
C PRO A 525 -7.00 12.24 -22.93
N MET A 526 -6.58 12.82 -21.81
CA MET A 526 -7.47 13.17 -20.68
C MET A 526 -7.94 14.63 -20.75
N LYS A 527 -7.16 15.47 -21.43
CA LYS A 527 -7.44 16.89 -21.63
C LYS A 527 -7.46 17.18 -23.12
N GLY A 528 -8.14 18.24 -23.50
CA GLY A 528 -8.16 18.73 -24.87
C GLY A 528 -8.14 20.24 -24.88
N VAL A 529 -7.19 20.81 -25.60
CA VAL A 529 -7.15 22.25 -25.91
C VAL A 529 -7.06 22.35 -27.44
N ASN A 530 -7.92 23.16 -28.04
CA ASN A 530 -7.96 23.39 -29.50
C ASN A 530 -8.10 22.10 -30.35
N GLY A 531 -8.80 21.08 -29.84
CA GLY A 531 -8.99 19.80 -30.52
C GLY A 531 -7.79 18.84 -30.47
N LYS A 532 -6.63 19.26 -29.93
CA LYS A 532 -5.49 18.37 -29.64
C LYS A 532 -5.64 17.81 -28.23
N GLY A 533 -5.75 16.48 -28.15
CA GLY A 533 -5.80 15.76 -26.88
C GLY A 533 -4.42 15.59 -26.28
N TYR A 534 -4.27 15.89 -24.99
CA TYR A 534 -3.00 15.71 -24.26
C TYR A 534 -3.23 15.17 -22.85
N THR A 535 -2.15 14.69 -22.24
CA THR A 535 -2.13 14.11 -20.89
C THR A 535 -0.83 14.52 -20.20
N ASP A 536 -0.93 15.00 -18.96
CA ASP A 536 0.21 15.38 -18.12
C ASP A 536 0.47 14.27 -17.11
N ALA A 537 1.17 13.23 -17.54
CA ALA A 537 1.27 11.99 -16.78
C ALA A 537 2.39 12.01 -15.73
N TYR A 538 2.11 11.42 -14.57
CA TYR A 538 3.13 11.04 -13.58
C TYR A 538 2.75 9.71 -12.91
N ALA A 539 3.76 8.99 -12.42
CA ALA A 539 3.58 7.74 -11.70
C ALA A 539 3.89 7.91 -10.21
N VAL A 540 3.16 7.18 -9.37
CA VAL A 540 3.38 7.10 -7.93
C VAL A 540 3.57 5.64 -7.53
N ALA A 541 4.68 5.34 -6.86
CA ALA A 541 4.97 4.02 -6.32
C ALA A 541 5.00 4.07 -4.79
N LYS A 542 4.42 3.06 -4.14
CA LYS A 542 4.39 2.94 -2.68
C LYS A 542 4.85 1.57 -2.23
N TYR A 543 5.79 1.57 -1.30
CA TYR A 543 6.28 0.36 -0.64
C TYR A 543 6.81 0.69 0.77
N GLY A 544 6.20 0.07 1.77
CA GLY A 544 6.42 0.39 3.18
C GLY A 544 6.19 1.88 3.45
N PRO A 545 7.04 2.54 4.25
CA PRO A 545 6.85 3.95 4.55
C PRO A 545 7.29 4.89 3.43
N LYS A 546 7.97 4.40 2.37
CA LYS A 546 8.54 5.24 1.33
C LYS A 546 7.60 5.30 0.13
N TRP A 547 7.20 6.53 -0.20
CA TRP A 547 6.42 6.88 -1.37
C TRP A 547 7.33 7.56 -2.38
N VAL A 548 7.05 7.36 -3.65
CA VAL A 548 7.81 7.92 -4.74
C VAL A 548 6.85 8.49 -5.76
N ARG A 549 7.13 9.70 -6.23
CA ARG A 549 6.44 10.35 -7.35
C ARG A 549 7.48 10.62 -8.43
N THR A 550 7.21 10.19 -9.65
CA THR A 550 8.05 10.56 -10.80
C THR A 550 7.80 12.00 -11.22
N ARG A 551 8.67 12.56 -12.06
CA ARG A 551 8.37 13.85 -12.67
C ARG A 551 7.08 13.80 -13.50
N THR A 552 6.37 14.91 -13.60
CA THR A 552 5.21 15.02 -14.50
C THR A 552 5.71 15.39 -15.88
N ILE A 553 5.44 14.54 -16.88
CA ILE A 553 5.76 14.83 -18.28
C ILE A 553 4.52 15.43 -18.93
N SER A 554 4.67 16.62 -19.50
CA SER A 554 3.56 17.39 -20.07
C SER A 554 3.40 17.18 -21.57
N ASP A 555 2.17 17.34 -22.07
CA ASP A 555 1.78 17.20 -23.49
C ASP A 555 2.32 15.94 -24.18
N SER A 556 2.23 14.77 -23.52
CA SER A 556 2.69 13.50 -24.10
C SER A 556 1.78 12.32 -23.79
N LEU A 557 1.45 11.54 -24.82
CA LEU A 557 0.72 10.28 -24.70
C LEU A 557 1.65 9.06 -24.49
N ASP A 558 2.96 9.25 -24.70
CA ASP A 558 4.00 8.24 -24.52
C ASP A 558 5.11 8.77 -23.58
N PRO A 559 4.78 9.14 -22.33
CA PRO A 559 5.73 9.74 -21.40
C PRO A 559 6.84 8.75 -21.03
N LYS A 560 8.11 9.19 -21.09
CA LYS A 560 9.29 8.40 -20.70
C LYS A 560 9.97 9.00 -19.47
N TRP A 561 9.83 8.35 -18.32
CA TRP A 561 10.45 8.77 -17.07
C TRP A 561 11.88 8.21 -16.92
N ASN A 562 12.09 6.92 -17.17
CA ASN A 562 13.38 6.25 -16.94
C ASN A 562 13.99 6.53 -15.55
N GLU A 563 13.16 6.45 -14.52
CA GLU A 563 13.56 6.69 -13.12
C GLU A 563 13.67 5.38 -12.35
N GLN A 564 14.74 5.23 -11.55
CA GLN A 564 15.00 4.03 -10.75
C GLN A 564 14.93 4.33 -9.25
N TYR A 565 14.26 3.44 -8.52
CA TYR A 565 14.04 3.56 -7.08
C TYR A 565 14.29 2.24 -6.37
N THR A 566 14.77 2.33 -5.12
CA THR A 566 15.09 1.16 -4.30
C THR A 566 14.41 1.21 -2.93
N TRP A 567 14.00 0.05 -2.43
CA TRP A 567 13.42 -0.13 -1.10
C TRP A 567 13.98 -1.36 -0.40
N LYS A 568 14.04 -1.31 0.94
CA LYS A 568 14.39 -2.45 1.78
C LYS A 568 13.17 -3.31 2.03
N VAL A 569 13.28 -4.60 1.74
CA VAL A 569 12.24 -5.62 1.91
C VAL A 569 12.48 -6.38 3.21
N TYR A 570 11.49 -6.42 4.09
CA TYR A 570 11.56 -7.15 5.36
C TYR A 570 10.76 -8.46 5.33
N ASP A 571 9.81 -8.57 4.40
CA ASP A 571 9.00 -9.76 4.21
C ASP A 571 8.74 -9.97 2.71
N PRO A 572 9.10 -11.13 2.12
CA PRO A 572 8.91 -11.39 0.70
C PRO A 572 7.43 -11.42 0.27
N CYS A 573 6.48 -11.60 1.19
CA CYS A 573 5.05 -11.69 0.88
C CYS A 573 4.38 -10.32 0.69
N THR A 574 5.14 -9.24 0.80
CA THR A 574 4.67 -7.86 0.64
C THR A 574 4.41 -7.50 -0.83
N VAL A 575 3.59 -6.48 -1.05
CA VAL A 575 3.16 -6.03 -2.38
C VAL A 575 3.66 -4.61 -2.65
N LEU A 576 4.27 -4.41 -3.82
CA LEU A 576 4.62 -3.10 -4.37
C LEU A 576 3.44 -2.59 -5.21
N THR A 577 2.96 -1.38 -4.93
CA THR A 577 1.84 -0.78 -5.66
C THR A 577 2.33 0.44 -6.45
N ILE A 578 2.02 0.49 -7.74
CA ILE A 578 2.32 1.59 -8.66
C ILE A 578 1.01 2.11 -9.25
N GLY A 579 0.78 3.41 -9.24
CA GLY A 579 -0.37 4.06 -9.88
C GLY A 579 0.09 5.14 -10.86
N VAL A 580 -0.66 5.35 -11.94
CA VAL A 580 -0.41 6.42 -12.92
C VAL A 580 -1.58 7.41 -12.89
N PHE A 581 -1.24 8.69 -12.93
CA PHE A 581 -2.17 9.78 -12.77
C PHE A 581 -1.89 10.88 -13.79
N ASP A 582 -2.92 11.64 -14.14
CA ASP A 582 -2.84 12.87 -14.91
C ASP A 582 -2.94 14.08 -13.98
N SER A 583 -1.95 14.98 -14.06
CA SER A 583 -1.84 16.13 -13.17
C SER A 583 -2.67 17.29 -13.68
N CYS A 584 -3.71 17.71 -12.96
CA CYS A 584 -4.59 18.80 -13.40
C CYS A 584 -4.02 20.22 -13.20
N GLY A 585 -2.76 20.37 -12.73
CA GLY A 585 -2.25 21.65 -12.21
C GLY A 585 -1.12 22.33 -12.98
N VAL A 586 -0.86 21.96 -14.24
CA VAL A 586 0.31 22.48 -14.98
C VAL A 586 0.01 23.78 -15.76
N PHE A 587 -1.25 24.08 -16.09
CA PHE A 587 -1.60 25.17 -17.02
C PHE A 587 -2.57 26.26 -16.51
N ASP A 588 -3.10 26.18 -15.28
CA ASP A 588 -3.95 27.27 -14.75
C ASP A 588 -3.08 28.36 -14.12
N SER A 589 -2.58 29.27 -14.96
CA SER A 589 -1.90 30.50 -14.52
C SER A 589 -2.82 31.72 -14.45
N ASP A 590 -4.11 31.61 -14.81
CA ASP A 590 -5.03 32.76 -14.78
C ASP A 590 -6.29 32.51 -13.92
N GLU A 591 -6.44 33.40 -12.93
CA GLU A 591 -7.67 33.89 -12.28
C GLU A 591 -8.60 32.93 -11.50
N LEU A 592 -8.59 33.14 -10.17
CA LEU A 592 -9.70 33.17 -9.22
C LEU A 592 -10.78 32.06 -9.22
N GLN A 593 -10.84 31.33 -8.10
CA GLN A 593 -11.98 30.55 -7.58
C GLN A 593 -12.49 29.39 -8.46
N GLU A 594 -11.95 28.19 -8.21
CA GLU A 594 -12.73 26.99 -7.88
C GLU A 594 -11.78 25.88 -7.43
N ALA A 595 -12.26 24.96 -6.58
CA ALA A 595 -11.47 23.91 -5.97
C ALA A 595 -10.55 23.22 -7.00
N THR A 596 -9.23 23.26 -6.77
CA THR A 596 -8.21 22.65 -7.64
C THR A 596 -8.68 21.27 -8.12
N ARG A 597 -9.05 21.18 -9.41
CA ARG A 597 -9.64 19.98 -10.02
C ARG A 597 -8.80 18.76 -9.65
N PRO A 598 -9.37 17.65 -9.13
CA PRO A 598 -8.59 16.50 -8.67
C PRO A 598 -7.80 15.88 -9.81
N ASP A 599 -6.66 15.25 -9.48
CA ASP A 599 -5.87 14.51 -10.48
C ASP A 599 -6.65 13.29 -10.98
N PHE A 600 -6.64 13.07 -12.29
CA PHE A 600 -7.33 11.94 -12.90
C PHE A 600 -6.54 10.65 -12.72
N ARG A 601 -7.27 9.57 -12.42
CA ARG A 601 -6.72 8.23 -12.22
C ARG A 601 -6.62 7.56 -13.59
N ILE A 602 -5.44 7.08 -13.98
CA ILE A 602 -5.25 6.37 -15.26
C ILE A 602 -5.28 4.85 -15.03
N GLY A 603 -4.57 4.37 -14.01
CA GLY A 603 -4.57 2.95 -13.65
C GLY A 603 -3.61 2.60 -12.53
N LYS A 604 -3.63 1.34 -12.09
CA LYS A 604 -2.83 0.82 -10.98
C LYS A 604 -2.30 -0.58 -11.29
N VAL A 605 -1.04 -0.82 -10.93
CA VAL A 605 -0.34 -2.11 -11.06
C VAL A 605 0.18 -2.55 -9.70
N ARG A 606 0.04 -3.84 -9.40
CA ARG A 606 0.53 -4.46 -8.16
C ARG A 606 1.50 -5.58 -8.48
N VAL A 607 2.63 -5.58 -7.79
CA VAL A 607 3.66 -6.62 -7.92
C VAL A 607 3.95 -7.20 -6.55
N ARG A 608 3.56 -8.46 -6.33
CA ARG A 608 3.90 -9.20 -5.11
C ARG A 608 5.37 -9.64 -5.19
N ILE A 609 6.15 -9.37 -4.15
CA ILE A 609 7.60 -9.63 -4.19
C ILE A 609 7.93 -11.13 -4.20
N SER A 610 7.07 -11.97 -3.61
CA SER A 610 7.30 -13.41 -3.52
C SER A 610 7.24 -14.14 -4.88
N THR A 611 6.63 -13.53 -5.90
CA THR A 611 6.60 -14.09 -7.26
C THR A 611 7.91 -13.81 -8.02
N LEU A 612 8.74 -12.88 -7.52
CA LEU A 612 10.01 -12.51 -8.13
C LEU A 612 11.13 -13.51 -7.79
N GLN A 613 11.83 -13.96 -8.83
CA GLN A 613 13.09 -14.68 -8.67
C GLN A 613 14.19 -13.74 -8.19
N THR A 614 15.12 -14.27 -7.38
CA THR A 614 16.24 -13.45 -6.87
C THR A 614 17.19 -13.11 -8.01
N GLY A 615 17.55 -11.84 -8.16
CA GLY A 615 18.55 -11.35 -9.12
C GLY A 615 18.08 -11.29 -10.57
N ARG A 616 16.88 -11.80 -10.90
CA ARG A 616 16.30 -11.70 -12.24
C ARG A 616 15.63 -10.34 -12.42
N VAL A 617 15.90 -9.71 -13.57
CA VAL A 617 15.21 -8.49 -14.01
C VAL A 617 13.95 -8.88 -14.77
N TYR A 618 12.82 -8.34 -14.36
CA TYR A 618 11.54 -8.49 -15.04
C TYR A 618 11.20 -7.17 -15.71
N ARG A 619 11.39 -7.07 -17.03
CA ARG A 619 10.97 -5.93 -17.85
C ARG A 619 9.70 -6.31 -18.61
N ASN A 620 8.57 -5.76 -18.19
CA ASN A 620 7.25 -6.11 -18.73
C ASN A 620 6.41 -4.86 -18.97
N VAL A 621 5.46 -4.99 -19.89
CA VAL A 621 4.45 -3.98 -20.20
C VAL A 621 3.13 -4.40 -19.55
N TYR A 622 2.50 -3.51 -18.80
CA TYR A 622 1.28 -3.74 -18.03
C TYR A 622 0.14 -2.85 -18.53
N PRO A 623 -1.04 -3.40 -18.83
CA PRO A 623 -2.17 -2.57 -19.22
C PRO A 623 -2.69 -1.75 -18.03
N LEU A 624 -2.87 -0.45 -18.24
CA LEU A 624 -3.51 0.46 -17.29
C LEU A 624 -5.02 0.37 -17.48
N LEU A 625 -5.66 -0.38 -16.59
CA LEU A 625 -7.10 -0.58 -16.58
C LEU A 625 -7.75 0.32 -15.53
N LEU A 626 -8.76 1.08 -15.94
CA LEU A 626 -9.59 1.87 -15.04
C LEU A 626 -11.05 1.43 -15.17
N LEU A 627 -11.66 1.14 -14.03
CA LEU A 627 -13.09 0.93 -13.94
C LEU A 627 -13.78 2.29 -13.84
N THR A 628 -14.65 2.60 -14.79
CA THR A 628 -15.48 3.83 -14.82
C THR A 628 -16.95 3.45 -14.76
N PRO A 629 -17.90 4.37 -14.44
CA PRO A 629 -19.34 4.08 -14.46
C PRO A 629 -19.89 3.58 -15.81
N ILE A 630 -19.14 3.74 -16.90
CA ILE A 630 -19.51 3.30 -18.25
C ILE A 630 -18.98 1.88 -18.55
N GLY A 631 -17.99 1.41 -17.80
CA GLY A 631 -17.35 0.12 -17.99
C GLY A 631 -15.85 0.14 -17.69
N LEU A 632 -15.20 -0.98 -17.94
CA LEU A 632 -13.75 -1.08 -17.92
C LEU A 632 -13.18 -0.40 -19.16
N LYS A 633 -12.29 0.58 -18.95
CA LYS A 633 -11.57 1.25 -20.04
C LYS A 633 -10.07 0.99 -19.92
N LYS A 634 -9.45 0.55 -21.01
CA LYS A 634 -7.98 0.51 -21.13
C LYS A 634 -7.49 1.93 -21.40
N MET A 635 -6.74 2.50 -20.46
CA MET A 635 -6.27 3.88 -20.51
C MET A 635 -4.86 4.02 -21.12
N GLY A 636 -4.17 2.90 -21.34
CA GLY A 636 -2.85 2.80 -21.95
C GLY A 636 -2.07 1.63 -21.39
N ASP A 637 -0.76 1.60 -21.59
CA ASP A 637 0.15 0.58 -21.09
C ASP A 637 1.32 1.24 -20.33
N ILE A 638 1.77 0.67 -19.21
CA ILE A 638 2.97 1.10 -18.45
C ILE A 638 4.09 0.06 -18.57
N GLU A 639 5.30 0.52 -18.88
CA GLU A 639 6.50 -0.31 -18.93
C GLU A 639 7.27 -0.20 -17.61
N LEU A 640 7.48 -1.34 -16.94
CA LEU A 640 8.15 -1.42 -15.64
C LEU A 640 9.27 -2.47 -15.68
N ALA A 641 10.37 -2.16 -15.02
CA ALA A 641 11.47 -3.08 -14.75
C ALA A 641 11.57 -3.34 -13.24
N VAL A 642 11.42 -4.58 -12.79
CA VAL A 642 11.47 -4.94 -11.36
C VAL A 642 12.53 -5.99 -11.10
N ARG A 643 13.35 -5.80 -10.06
CA ARG A 643 14.38 -6.75 -9.61
C ARG A 643 14.30 -6.91 -8.10
N PHE A 644 14.34 -8.15 -7.63
CA PHE A 644 14.51 -8.44 -6.20
C PHE A 644 15.92 -8.95 -5.93
N VAL A 645 16.69 -8.20 -5.15
CA VAL A 645 18.06 -8.55 -4.76
C VAL A 645 18.06 -8.99 -3.30
N ARG A 646 18.60 -10.17 -3.02
CA ARG A 646 18.67 -10.73 -1.67
C ARG A 646 19.86 -10.12 -0.92
N SER A 647 19.66 -9.77 0.35
CA SER A 647 20.71 -9.24 1.22
C SER A 647 21.18 -10.25 2.27
N THR A 648 20.35 -11.24 2.61
CA THR A 648 20.66 -12.30 3.57
C THR A 648 20.89 -13.65 2.90
N PRO A 649 21.50 -14.65 3.56
CA PRO A 649 21.57 -16.02 3.08
C PRO A 649 20.20 -16.63 2.75
N THR A 650 20.17 -17.66 1.89
CA THR A 650 18.91 -18.31 1.47
C THR A 650 18.12 -18.87 2.64
N LEU A 651 18.78 -19.49 3.62
CA LEU A 651 18.13 -20.09 4.79
C LEU A 651 17.35 -19.06 5.62
N ASP A 652 17.88 -17.84 5.78
CA ASP A 652 17.21 -16.78 6.53
C ASP A 652 15.92 -16.35 5.83
N VAL A 653 15.94 -16.26 4.50
CA VAL A 653 14.74 -15.96 3.69
C VAL A 653 13.70 -17.08 3.85
N LEU A 654 14.13 -18.34 3.87
CA LEU A 654 13.21 -19.48 4.07
C LEU A 654 12.64 -19.47 5.49
N HIS A 655 13.45 -19.13 6.50
CA HIS A 655 13.02 -19.04 7.89
C HIS A 655 11.92 -17.99 8.09
N VAL A 656 11.95 -16.89 7.33
CA VAL A 656 10.88 -15.87 7.36
C VAL A 656 9.49 -16.48 7.09
N TYR A 657 9.38 -17.52 6.25
CA TYR A 657 8.09 -18.17 6.00
C TYR A 657 7.49 -18.88 7.22
N SER A 658 8.32 -19.27 8.19
CA SER A 658 7.86 -19.88 9.45
C SER A 658 7.42 -18.84 10.50
N GLN A 659 7.82 -17.59 10.32
CA GLN A 659 7.59 -16.52 11.29
C GLN A 659 6.21 -15.87 11.12
N PRO A 660 5.60 -15.38 12.22
CA PRO A 660 4.33 -14.67 12.16
C PRO A 660 4.43 -13.45 11.25
N LEU A 661 3.40 -13.26 10.42
CA LEU A 661 3.30 -12.14 9.47
C LEU A 661 3.14 -10.81 10.22
N LEU A 662 2.16 -10.76 11.14
CA LEU A 662 1.90 -9.59 11.97
C LEU A 662 2.71 -9.64 13.26
N PRO A 663 3.02 -8.47 13.86
CA PRO A 663 3.66 -8.38 15.16
C PRO A 663 2.85 -9.09 16.25
N LEU A 664 3.56 -9.58 17.27
CA LEU A 664 2.99 -10.41 18.34
C LEU A 664 1.76 -9.78 19.02
N MET A 665 1.70 -8.45 19.13
CA MET A 665 0.60 -7.75 19.79
C MET A 665 -0.76 -7.95 19.10
N HIS A 666 -0.78 -8.11 17.77
CA HIS A 666 -1.99 -8.43 17.01
C HIS A 666 -2.55 -9.83 17.34
N HIS A 667 -1.74 -10.71 17.92
CA HIS A 667 -2.15 -12.05 18.33
C HIS A 667 -2.52 -12.12 19.81
N ILE A 668 -1.82 -11.38 20.68
CA ILE A 668 -2.11 -11.34 22.12
C ILE A 668 -3.39 -10.55 22.40
N LYS A 669 -3.56 -9.40 21.74
CA LYS A 669 -4.72 -8.50 21.89
C LYS A 669 -5.27 -8.17 20.50
N PRO A 670 -6.02 -9.10 19.88
CA PRO A 670 -6.55 -8.90 18.54
C PRO A 670 -7.54 -7.74 18.51
N LEU A 671 -7.47 -6.95 17.44
CA LEU A 671 -8.43 -5.88 17.17
C LEU A 671 -9.65 -6.47 16.45
N ALA A 672 -10.85 -6.01 16.80
CA ALA A 672 -12.06 -6.41 16.09
C ALA A 672 -12.03 -5.91 14.64
N LEU A 673 -12.60 -6.66 13.69
CA LEU A 673 -12.56 -6.31 12.26
C LEU A 673 -13.11 -4.89 11.97
N GLY A 674 -14.23 -4.53 12.58
CA GLY A 674 -14.80 -3.19 12.42
C GLY A 674 -13.92 -2.08 13.00
N GLN A 675 -13.22 -2.35 14.09
CA GLN A 675 -12.28 -1.42 14.71
C GLN A 675 -11.02 -1.26 13.85
N GLN A 676 -10.49 -2.35 13.30
CA GLN A 676 -9.34 -2.32 12.40
C GLN A 676 -9.62 -1.46 11.16
N GLU A 677 -10.82 -1.59 10.58
CA GLU A 677 -11.22 -0.81 9.42
C GLU A 677 -11.39 0.69 9.74
N MET A 678 -11.98 1.00 10.90
CA MET A 678 -12.07 2.38 11.38
C MET A 678 -10.68 3.02 11.58
N LEU A 679 -9.76 2.28 12.21
CA LEU A 679 -8.38 2.72 12.42
C LEU A 679 -7.62 2.87 11.10
N ARG A 680 -7.85 1.98 10.13
CA ARG A 680 -7.27 2.09 8.78
C ARG A 680 -7.75 3.36 8.07
N SER A 681 -9.06 3.61 8.08
CA SER A 681 -9.64 4.83 7.49
C SER A 681 -9.06 6.10 8.13
N ALA A 682 -8.90 6.11 9.46
CA ALA A 682 -8.23 7.21 10.16
C ALA A 682 -6.75 7.36 9.74
N SER A 683 -6.01 6.26 9.63
CA SER A 683 -4.61 6.25 9.19
C SER A 683 -4.46 6.86 7.80
N VAL A 684 -5.32 6.46 6.83
CA VAL A 684 -5.32 7.01 5.47
C VAL A 684 -5.59 8.52 5.47
N LYS A 685 -6.55 9.00 6.28
CA LYS A 685 -6.85 10.44 6.37
C LYS A 685 -5.67 11.24 6.92
N ILE A 686 -4.98 10.73 7.94
CA ILE A 686 -3.77 11.37 8.50
C ILE A 686 -2.66 11.42 7.44
N LEU A 687 -2.42 10.31 6.73
CA LEU A 687 -1.43 10.25 5.66
C LEU A 687 -1.75 11.22 4.51
N ALA A 688 -3.02 11.31 4.12
CA ALA A 688 -3.47 12.24 3.09
C ALA A 688 -3.17 13.70 3.44
N VAL A 689 -3.45 14.10 4.68
CA VAL A 689 -3.15 15.47 5.16
C VAL A 689 -1.64 15.71 5.28
N HIS A 690 -0.86 14.71 5.68
CA HIS A 690 0.59 14.87 5.81
C HIS A 690 1.27 15.03 4.44
N LEU A 691 0.95 14.15 3.49
CA LEU A 691 1.54 14.15 2.15
C LEU A 691 0.98 15.27 1.25
N SER A 692 -0.17 15.85 1.55
CA SER A 692 -0.66 17.04 0.85
C SER A 692 0.11 18.31 1.23
N ARG A 693 0.86 18.32 2.33
CA ARG A 693 1.66 19.48 2.79
C ARG A 693 3.09 19.49 2.25
N SER A 694 3.52 18.43 1.57
CA SER A 694 4.87 18.36 1.00
C SER A 694 4.94 19.09 -0.34
N GLU A 695 6.14 19.50 -0.76
CA GLU A 695 6.36 20.14 -2.06
C GLU A 695 7.19 19.24 -3.00
N PRO A 696 6.65 18.70 -4.11
CA PRO A 696 5.28 18.90 -4.60
C PRO A 696 4.24 18.10 -3.80
N PRO A 697 2.97 18.56 -3.72
CA PRO A 697 1.95 17.92 -2.91
C PRO A 697 1.44 16.63 -3.55
N LEU A 698 1.36 15.55 -2.76
CA LEU A 698 0.60 14.37 -3.16
C LEU A 698 -0.86 14.58 -2.78
N ARG A 699 -1.73 14.65 -3.79
CA ARG A 699 -3.13 14.97 -3.59
C ARG A 699 -3.86 13.84 -2.84
N PRO A 700 -4.86 14.14 -2.01
CA PRO A 700 -5.59 13.13 -1.23
C PRO A 700 -6.22 12.02 -2.08
N GLU A 701 -6.66 12.32 -3.30
CA GLU A 701 -7.31 11.36 -4.21
C GLU A 701 -6.33 10.28 -4.68
N VAL A 702 -5.10 10.67 -4.96
CA VAL A 702 -3.98 9.79 -5.33
C VAL A 702 -3.71 8.80 -4.20
N ILE A 703 -3.66 9.30 -2.97
CA ILE A 703 -3.36 8.52 -1.76
C ILE A 703 -4.50 7.54 -1.47
N ARG A 704 -5.76 8.00 -1.54
CA ARG A 704 -6.94 7.13 -1.35
C ARG A 704 -7.01 6.03 -2.40
N TYR A 705 -6.68 6.34 -3.65
CA TYR A 705 -6.67 5.36 -4.74
C TYR A 705 -5.55 4.32 -4.61
N LEU A 706 -4.36 4.73 -4.16
CA LEU A 706 -3.23 3.83 -4.00
C LEU A 706 -3.39 2.89 -2.78
N LEU A 707 -4.00 3.40 -1.70
CA LEU A 707 -4.24 2.66 -0.44
C LEU A 707 -5.57 1.89 -0.40
N ASP A 708 -6.35 1.90 -1.47
CA ASP A 708 -7.68 1.27 -1.52
C ASP A 708 -8.58 1.74 -0.37
N ALA A 709 -8.64 3.05 -0.15
CA ALA A 709 -9.48 3.63 0.91
C ALA A 709 -10.97 3.34 0.64
N ASP A 710 -11.37 3.46 -0.63
CA ASP A 710 -12.77 3.40 -1.07
C ASP A 710 -13.20 1.98 -1.53
N SER A 711 -12.29 0.99 -1.52
CA SER A 711 -12.55 -0.34 -2.09
C SER A 711 -13.46 -1.25 -1.24
N ASN A 712 -13.76 -0.84 0.00
CA ASN A 712 -14.56 -1.62 0.94
C ASN A 712 -16.07 -1.39 0.80
N THR A 713 -16.49 -0.66 -0.25
CA THR A 713 -17.89 -0.63 -0.65
C THR A 713 -18.33 -2.02 -1.12
N PHE A 714 -19.52 -2.40 -0.66
CA PHE A 714 -20.21 -3.61 -1.10
C PHE A 714 -20.40 -3.58 -2.61
N SER A 715 -20.28 -4.73 -3.26
CA SER A 715 -20.48 -4.85 -4.71
C SER A 715 -20.97 -6.24 -5.08
N MET A 716 -22.04 -6.28 -5.87
CA MET A 716 -22.57 -7.51 -6.46
C MET A 716 -21.57 -8.18 -7.41
N ARG A 717 -20.82 -7.38 -8.20
CA ARG A 717 -19.74 -7.88 -9.07
C ARG A 717 -18.66 -8.60 -8.27
N LYS A 718 -18.20 -8.02 -7.15
CA LYS A 718 -17.18 -8.65 -6.28
C LYS A 718 -17.67 -9.98 -5.71
N ILE A 719 -18.96 -10.10 -5.38
CA ILE A 719 -19.56 -11.37 -4.96
C ILE A 719 -19.49 -12.40 -6.08
N ARG A 720 -19.93 -12.05 -7.29
CA ARG A 720 -19.89 -12.95 -8.46
C ARG A 720 -18.45 -13.39 -8.76
N VAL A 721 -17.49 -12.47 -8.71
CA VAL A 721 -16.06 -12.78 -8.89
C VAL A 721 -15.59 -13.80 -7.84
N ASN A 722 -15.88 -13.56 -6.57
CA ASN A 722 -15.50 -14.48 -5.50
C ASN A 722 -16.20 -15.84 -5.64
N TRP A 723 -17.44 -15.88 -6.14
CA TRP A 723 -18.16 -17.11 -6.44
C TRP A 723 -17.51 -17.92 -7.57
N PHE A 724 -17.16 -17.29 -8.70
CA PHE A 724 -16.46 -17.98 -9.79
C PHE A 724 -15.07 -18.47 -9.36
N ARG A 725 -14.37 -17.73 -8.50
CA ARG A 725 -13.13 -18.21 -7.88
C ARG A 725 -13.35 -19.49 -7.09
N ILE A 726 -14.43 -19.59 -6.31
CA ILE A 726 -14.80 -20.82 -5.60
C ILE A 726 -15.13 -21.95 -6.59
N ILE A 727 -15.91 -21.69 -7.63
CA ILE A 727 -16.22 -22.70 -8.67
C ILE A 727 -14.93 -23.22 -9.31
N SER A 728 -13.97 -22.35 -9.61
CA SER A 728 -12.68 -22.76 -10.19
C SER A 728 -11.88 -23.70 -9.28
N LEU A 729 -12.02 -23.55 -7.95
CA LEU A 729 -11.44 -24.47 -6.98
C LEU A 729 -12.20 -25.81 -6.94
N VAL A 730 -13.53 -25.77 -7.05
CA VAL A 730 -14.39 -26.96 -7.10
C VAL A 730 -14.20 -27.74 -8.39
N ALA A 731 -13.86 -27.09 -9.51
CA ALA A 731 -13.61 -27.75 -10.79
C ALA A 731 -12.51 -28.83 -10.68
N GLY A 732 -11.42 -28.56 -9.95
CA GLY A 732 -10.38 -29.57 -9.71
C GLY A 732 -10.88 -30.78 -8.91
N VAL A 733 -11.84 -30.58 -7.99
CA VAL A 733 -12.51 -31.67 -7.27
C VAL A 733 -13.43 -32.45 -8.20
N ILE A 734 -14.16 -31.77 -9.09
CA ILE A 734 -15.01 -32.40 -10.10
C ILE A 734 -14.17 -33.28 -11.04
N ASP A 735 -13.01 -32.81 -11.49
CA ASP A 735 -12.10 -33.60 -12.34
C ASP A 735 -11.55 -34.83 -11.62
N MET A 736 -11.26 -34.73 -10.32
CA MET A 736 -10.89 -35.88 -9.49
C MET A 736 -12.04 -36.89 -9.39
N VAL A 737 -13.28 -36.43 -9.16
CA VAL A 737 -14.47 -37.31 -9.10
C VAL A 737 -14.70 -38.00 -10.45
N LYS A 738 -14.54 -37.27 -11.57
CA LYS A 738 -14.62 -37.85 -12.92
C LYS A 738 -13.53 -38.91 -13.14
N TRP A 739 -12.29 -38.64 -12.72
CA TRP A 739 -11.20 -39.63 -12.80
C TRP A 739 -11.49 -40.90 -12.00
N VAL A 740 -12.10 -40.76 -10.81
CA VAL A 740 -12.55 -41.92 -10.01
C VAL A 740 -13.65 -42.70 -10.75
N GLU A 741 -14.62 -42.00 -11.35
CA GLU A 741 -15.69 -42.64 -12.13
C GLU A 741 -15.15 -43.33 -13.39
N ASP A 742 -14.17 -42.72 -14.08
CA ASP A 742 -13.47 -43.32 -15.23
C ASP A 742 -12.67 -44.57 -14.82
N THR A 743 -12.10 -44.57 -13.61
CA THR A 743 -11.39 -45.72 -13.04
C THR A 743 -12.38 -46.84 -12.68
N ARG A 744 -13.54 -46.49 -12.12
CA ARG A 744 -14.64 -47.41 -11.78
C ARG A 744 -15.27 -48.04 -13.01
N THR A 745 -15.40 -47.28 -14.11
CA THR A 745 -15.96 -47.75 -15.38
C THR A 745 -14.93 -48.46 -16.27
N TRP A 746 -13.70 -48.66 -15.77
CA TRP A 746 -12.61 -49.38 -16.48
C TRP A 746 -12.26 -48.80 -17.86
N LYS A 747 -12.48 -47.50 -18.10
CA LYS A 747 -12.12 -46.86 -19.38
C LYS A 747 -10.63 -46.98 -19.70
N ASN A 748 -9.78 -46.91 -18.67
CA ASN A 748 -8.33 -47.05 -18.76
C ASN A 748 -7.87 -48.28 -17.94
N PRO A 749 -7.80 -49.48 -18.54
CA PRO A 749 -7.60 -50.73 -17.78
C PRO A 749 -6.27 -50.77 -17.02
N THR A 750 -5.21 -50.14 -17.54
CA THR A 750 -3.89 -50.07 -16.90
C THR A 750 -3.90 -49.25 -15.61
N SER A 751 -4.56 -48.08 -15.62
CA SER A 751 -4.74 -47.22 -14.44
C SER A 751 -5.58 -47.93 -13.38
N THR A 752 -6.66 -48.60 -13.79
CA THR A 752 -7.52 -49.33 -12.86
C THR A 752 -6.79 -50.49 -12.18
N ILE A 753 -5.99 -51.28 -12.91
CA ILE A 753 -5.17 -52.34 -12.31
C ILE A 753 -4.17 -51.78 -11.30
N LEU A 754 -3.51 -50.66 -11.63
CA LEU A 754 -2.56 -49.99 -10.72
C LEU A 754 -3.25 -49.50 -9.44
N VAL A 755 -4.43 -48.90 -9.55
CA VAL A 755 -5.22 -48.45 -8.39
C VAL A 755 -5.64 -49.62 -7.51
N HIS A 756 -6.04 -50.75 -8.09
CA HIS A 756 -6.37 -51.96 -7.31
C HIS A 756 -5.13 -52.53 -6.61
N ALA A 757 -3.98 -52.61 -7.29
CA ALA A 757 -2.73 -53.05 -6.68
C ALA A 757 -2.31 -52.15 -5.52
N LEU A 758 -2.43 -50.83 -5.69
CA LEU A 758 -2.17 -49.85 -4.64
C LEU A 758 -3.16 -49.98 -3.47
N LEU A 759 -4.45 -50.20 -3.75
CA LEU A 759 -5.46 -50.41 -2.72
C LEU A 759 -5.15 -51.65 -1.87
N VAL A 760 -4.81 -52.79 -2.51
CA VAL A 760 -4.42 -54.01 -1.80
C VAL A 760 -3.20 -53.76 -0.91
N MET A 761 -2.20 -53.05 -1.42
CA MET A 761 -1.00 -52.69 -0.65
C MET A 761 -1.34 -51.82 0.57
N LEU A 762 -2.19 -50.80 0.41
CA LEU A 762 -2.59 -49.90 1.50
C LEU A 762 -3.48 -50.58 2.55
N VAL A 763 -4.31 -51.54 2.15
CA VAL A 763 -5.14 -52.33 3.07
C VAL A 763 -4.28 -53.26 3.93
N TRP A 764 -3.24 -53.88 3.36
CA TRP A 764 -2.31 -54.72 4.11
C TRP A 764 -1.34 -53.93 4.99
N PHE A 765 -0.99 -52.71 4.59
CA PHE A 765 -0.06 -51.84 5.32
C PHE A 765 -0.67 -50.46 5.55
N PRO A 766 -1.60 -50.31 6.52
CA PRO A 766 -2.26 -49.03 6.79
C PRO A 766 -1.28 -47.92 7.23
N ASP A 767 -0.12 -48.30 7.78
CA ASP A 767 0.96 -47.36 8.12
C ASP A 767 1.53 -46.63 6.88
N LEU A 768 1.35 -47.17 5.66
CA LEU A 768 1.81 -46.56 4.41
C LEU A 768 0.82 -45.54 3.80
N ILE A 769 -0.39 -45.38 4.34
CA ILE A 769 -1.40 -44.46 3.79
C ILE A 769 -0.92 -43.00 3.79
N ILE A 770 -0.43 -42.51 4.93
CA ILE A 770 0.05 -41.11 5.05
C ILE A 770 1.35 -40.89 4.26
N PRO A 771 2.38 -41.77 4.34
CA PRO A 771 3.58 -41.67 3.51
C PRO A 771 3.29 -41.63 2.01
N THR A 772 2.41 -42.50 1.52
CA THR A 772 2.06 -42.56 0.08
C THR A 772 1.34 -41.29 -0.36
N LEU A 773 0.37 -40.78 0.43
CA LEU A 773 -0.30 -39.51 0.14
C LEU A 773 0.69 -38.34 0.08
N ALA A 774 1.59 -38.23 1.06
CA ALA A 774 2.61 -37.17 1.09
C ALA A 774 3.57 -37.28 -0.11
N PHE A 775 3.94 -38.50 -0.50
CA PHE A 775 4.75 -38.76 -1.68
C PHE A 775 4.02 -38.39 -2.98
N TYR A 776 2.72 -38.69 -3.10
CA TYR A 776 1.92 -38.25 -4.24
C TYR A 776 1.90 -36.73 -4.39
N VAL A 777 1.68 -35.99 -3.30
CA VAL A 777 1.74 -34.53 -3.32
C VAL A 777 3.12 -34.03 -3.72
N PHE A 778 4.19 -34.68 -3.27
CA PHE A 778 5.56 -34.40 -3.72
C PHE A 778 5.74 -34.62 -5.23
N VAL A 779 5.28 -35.76 -5.78
CA VAL A 779 5.38 -36.06 -7.21
C VAL A 779 4.59 -35.06 -8.05
N ILE A 780 3.35 -34.74 -7.67
CA ILE A 780 2.53 -33.73 -8.37
C ILE A 780 3.22 -32.36 -8.31
N GLY A 781 3.75 -31.98 -7.14
CA GLY A 781 4.53 -30.75 -6.99
C GLY A 781 5.75 -30.73 -7.90
N ALA A 782 6.59 -31.76 -7.85
CA ALA A 782 7.77 -31.88 -8.70
C ALA A 782 7.43 -31.88 -10.19
N TRP A 783 6.33 -32.53 -10.59
CA TRP A 783 5.85 -32.55 -11.97
C TRP A 783 5.41 -31.15 -12.44
N ASN A 784 4.65 -30.45 -11.61
CA ASN A 784 4.17 -29.09 -11.91
C ASN A 784 5.32 -28.07 -12.04
N TYR A 785 6.52 -28.35 -11.50
CA TYR A 785 7.69 -27.51 -11.70
C TYR A 785 8.02 -27.32 -13.20
N ARG A 786 7.80 -28.36 -14.02
CA ARG A 786 8.08 -28.34 -15.46
C ARG A 786 7.10 -27.46 -16.24
N PHE A 787 5.87 -27.33 -15.76
CA PHE A 787 4.80 -26.53 -16.37
C PHE A 787 4.69 -25.12 -15.77
N ARG A 788 5.67 -24.70 -14.98
CA ARG A 788 5.71 -23.36 -14.41
C ARG A 788 5.77 -22.30 -15.51
N SER A 789 4.86 -21.33 -15.48
CA SER A 789 4.95 -20.13 -16.30
C SER A 789 6.22 -19.34 -15.95
N ARG A 790 7.08 -19.13 -16.95
CA ARG A 790 8.43 -18.57 -16.73
C ARG A 790 8.52 -17.07 -16.91
N ASP A 791 7.60 -16.43 -17.64
CA ASP A 791 7.95 -15.15 -18.27
C ASP A 791 7.07 -13.95 -17.93
N THR A 792 5.79 -14.12 -17.55
CA THR A 792 4.93 -12.97 -17.23
C THR A 792 4.66 -12.87 -15.74
N LEU A 793 5.01 -11.72 -15.16
CA LEU A 793 4.53 -11.39 -13.82
C LEU A 793 3.02 -11.20 -13.90
N PRO A 794 2.25 -11.78 -12.97
CA PRO A 794 0.81 -11.71 -13.00
C PRO A 794 0.37 -10.25 -12.88
N HIS A 795 -0.29 -9.75 -13.92
CA HIS A 795 -0.96 -8.45 -13.90
C HIS A 795 -2.44 -8.62 -13.56
N PHE A 796 -3.12 -7.47 -13.50
CA PHE A 796 -4.55 -7.37 -13.35
C PHE A 796 -5.29 -8.21 -14.40
N ASP A 797 -6.14 -9.15 -13.98
CA ASP A 797 -6.88 -10.02 -14.92
C ASP A 797 -8.32 -9.51 -15.08
N PRO A 798 -8.66 -8.83 -16.19
CA PRO A 798 -10.00 -8.29 -16.40
C PRO A 798 -11.06 -9.41 -16.39
N LYS A 799 -10.73 -10.57 -16.97
CA LYS A 799 -11.56 -11.78 -16.95
C LYS A 799 -11.82 -12.33 -15.55
N LEU A 800 -10.79 -12.37 -14.70
CA LEU A 800 -10.94 -12.83 -13.32
C LEU A 800 -11.82 -11.86 -12.52
N SER A 801 -11.70 -10.56 -12.77
CA SER A 801 -12.50 -9.52 -12.13
C SER A 801 -13.92 -9.33 -12.70
N LEU A 802 -14.33 -10.18 -13.67
CA LEU A 802 -15.59 -10.06 -14.44
C LEU A 802 -15.81 -8.66 -15.04
N ALA A 803 -14.73 -7.93 -15.28
CA ALA A 803 -14.82 -6.55 -15.75
C ALA A 803 -15.10 -6.44 -17.26
N GLU A 804 -15.11 -7.56 -18.00
CA GLU A 804 -15.48 -7.62 -19.42
C GLU A 804 -16.98 -7.94 -19.64
N THR A 805 -17.64 -8.58 -18.67
CA THR A 805 -19.05 -9.03 -18.75
C THR A 805 -19.92 -8.25 -17.76
N ILE A 806 -19.81 -6.92 -17.77
CA ILE A 806 -20.44 -6.04 -16.77
C ILE A 806 -21.90 -5.72 -17.15
N ASP A 807 -22.79 -5.81 -16.16
CA ASP A 807 -24.13 -5.24 -16.22
C ASP A 807 -24.10 -3.79 -15.69
N ARG A 808 -24.73 -2.84 -16.40
CA ARG A 808 -24.59 -1.40 -16.11
C ARG A 808 -25.14 -1.02 -14.74
N ASP A 809 -26.18 -1.73 -14.30
CA ASP A 809 -26.84 -1.51 -13.01
C ASP A 809 -25.95 -1.87 -11.82
N GLU A 810 -25.07 -2.87 -11.97
CA GLU A 810 -24.12 -3.26 -10.92
C GLU A 810 -22.94 -2.29 -10.82
N LEU A 811 -22.51 -1.73 -11.95
CA LEU A 811 -21.46 -0.73 -11.95
C LEU A 811 -21.94 0.57 -11.32
N ASP A 812 -23.18 0.96 -11.61
CA ASP A 812 -23.81 2.12 -10.95
C ASP A 812 -23.95 1.92 -9.43
N GLU A 813 -24.11 0.68 -8.94
CA GLU A 813 -24.11 0.39 -7.51
C GLU A 813 -22.71 0.59 -6.87
N GLU A 814 -21.63 0.19 -7.54
CA GLU A 814 -20.27 0.35 -7.01
C GLU A 814 -19.83 1.81 -6.86
N PHE A 815 -20.30 2.68 -7.75
CA PHE A 815 -19.96 4.10 -7.79
C PHE A 815 -20.95 5.00 -7.07
N ASP A 816 -22.06 4.46 -6.56
CA ASP A 816 -23.02 5.25 -5.78
C ASP A 816 -22.45 5.58 -4.40
N MET A 817 -22.50 6.85 -4.05
CA MET A 817 -22.00 7.36 -2.78
C MET A 817 -23.00 7.09 -1.67
N VAL A 818 -22.51 7.03 -0.42
CA VAL A 818 -23.38 6.97 0.76
C VAL A 818 -23.46 8.36 1.40
N PRO A 819 -24.64 8.97 1.55
CA PRO A 819 -25.99 8.44 1.23
C PRO A 819 -26.30 8.41 -0.28
N CYS A 820 -27.10 7.42 -0.67
CA CYS A 820 -27.51 7.14 -2.05
C CYS A 820 -28.07 8.40 -2.73
N SER A 821 -27.58 8.69 -3.93
CA SER A 821 -28.03 9.84 -4.73
C SER A 821 -29.24 9.52 -5.63
N ARG A 822 -29.70 8.26 -5.65
CA ARG A 822 -30.67 7.70 -6.59
C ARG A 822 -32.12 7.76 -6.05
N PRO A 823 -33.13 7.69 -6.94
CA PRO A 823 -34.54 7.70 -6.54
C PRO A 823 -34.90 6.52 -5.59
N PRO A 824 -35.93 6.70 -4.76
CA PRO A 824 -36.26 5.77 -3.66
C PRO A 824 -36.66 4.36 -4.13
N GLU A 825 -37.13 4.19 -5.36
CA GLU A 825 -37.51 2.88 -5.93
C GLU A 825 -36.29 2.01 -6.23
N VAL A 826 -35.26 2.58 -6.86
CA VAL A 826 -33.98 1.92 -7.10
C VAL A 826 -33.30 1.58 -5.78
N PHE A 827 -33.40 2.48 -4.80
CA PHE A 827 -32.91 2.23 -3.44
C PHE A 827 -33.60 1.04 -2.77
N ARG A 828 -34.94 0.90 -2.88
CA ARG A 828 -35.67 -0.26 -2.36
C ARG A 828 -35.25 -1.56 -3.03
N ALA A 829 -35.12 -1.58 -4.36
CA ALA A 829 -34.66 -2.75 -5.10
C ALA A 829 -33.22 -3.17 -4.71
N ARG A 830 -32.32 -2.19 -4.51
CA ARG A 830 -30.95 -2.44 -4.00
C ARG A 830 -30.98 -2.97 -2.57
N TYR A 831 -31.84 -2.43 -1.72
CA TYR A 831 -32.00 -2.89 -0.35
C TYR A 831 -32.51 -4.33 -0.26
N ASP A 832 -33.44 -4.74 -1.12
CA ASP A 832 -33.94 -6.12 -1.16
C ASP A 832 -32.86 -7.10 -1.68
N LYS A 833 -32.05 -6.70 -2.66
CA LYS A 833 -30.85 -7.45 -3.09
C LYS A 833 -29.81 -7.56 -1.95
N LEU A 834 -29.60 -6.48 -1.19
CA LEU A 834 -28.70 -6.48 -0.03
C LEU A 834 -29.22 -7.36 1.11
N ARG A 835 -30.55 -7.39 1.32
CA ARG A 835 -31.21 -8.21 2.35
C ARG A 835 -31.09 -9.70 2.05
N THR A 836 -31.04 -10.07 0.77
CA THR A 836 -30.85 -11.47 0.34
C THR A 836 -29.37 -11.90 0.36
N LEU A 837 -28.43 -10.98 0.16
CA LEU A 837 -27.00 -11.25 0.07
C LEU A 837 -26.21 -10.25 0.93
N GLY A 838 -26.25 -10.42 2.25
CA GLY A 838 -25.59 -9.49 3.17
C GLY A 838 -24.08 -9.36 2.94
N ALA A 839 -23.50 -8.17 3.17
CA ALA A 839 -22.08 -7.89 2.99
C ALA A 839 -21.11 -8.87 3.70
N ARG A 840 -21.57 -9.54 4.77
CA ARG A 840 -20.82 -10.61 5.44
C ARG A 840 -20.61 -11.84 4.55
N ALA A 841 -21.53 -12.13 3.64
CA ALA A 841 -21.38 -13.19 2.65
C ALA A 841 -20.26 -12.86 1.66
N GLN A 842 -20.14 -11.60 1.21
CA GLN A 842 -19.04 -11.16 0.33
C GLN A 842 -17.68 -11.40 0.97
N THR A 843 -17.52 -11.02 2.24
CA THR A 843 -16.26 -11.22 2.97
C THR A 843 -15.97 -12.69 3.20
N VAL A 844 -16.97 -13.49 3.59
CA VAL A 844 -16.79 -14.94 3.84
C VAL A 844 -16.49 -15.71 2.55
N LEU A 845 -17.18 -15.40 1.44
CA LEU A 845 -16.90 -16.01 0.13
C LEU A 845 -15.51 -15.62 -0.38
N GLY A 846 -15.13 -14.33 -0.21
CA GLY A 846 -13.79 -13.86 -0.50
C GLY A 846 -12.73 -14.61 0.31
N ASP A 847 -12.95 -14.77 1.61
CA ASP A 847 -12.05 -15.49 2.50
C ASP A 847 -11.93 -16.97 2.10
N LEU A 848 -13.05 -17.66 1.85
CA LEU A 848 -13.05 -19.05 1.39
C LEU A 848 -12.27 -19.22 0.08
N ALA A 849 -12.52 -18.34 -0.90
CA ALA A 849 -11.79 -18.32 -2.17
C ALA A 849 -10.29 -18.12 -1.94
N THR A 850 -9.90 -17.17 -1.09
CA THR A 850 -8.47 -16.96 -0.79
C THR A 850 -7.83 -18.15 -0.08
N GLN A 851 -8.52 -18.82 0.83
CA GLN A 851 -7.98 -20.02 1.49
C GLN A 851 -7.79 -21.15 0.46
N GLY A 852 -8.78 -21.42 -0.38
CA GLY A 852 -8.66 -22.49 -1.39
C GLY A 852 -7.57 -22.21 -2.43
N GLU A 853 -7.41 -20.96 -2.86
CA GLU A 853 -6.32 -20.56 -3.76
C GLU A 853 -4.94 -20.71 -3.11
N ARG A 854 -4.83 -20.46 -1.80
CA ARG A 854 -3.59 -20.72 -1.05
C ARG A 854 -3.27 -22.21 -1.01
N VAL A 855 -4.28 -23.08 -0.86
CA VAL A 855 -4.09 -24.53 -0.98
C VAL A 855 -3.57 -24.88 -2.38
N GLN A 856 -4.17 -24.33 -3.43
CA GLN A 856 -3.69 -24.55 -4.81
C GLN A 856 -2.28 -23.98 -5.05
N ALA A 857 -1.94 -22.86 -4.39
CA ALA A 857 -0.62 -22.24 -4.46
C ALA A 857 0.50 -23.13 -3.93
N LEU A 858 0.18 -24.11 -3.06
CA LEU A 858 1.16 -25.06 -2.53
C LEU A 858 1.86 -25.88 -3.63
N VAL A 859 1.18 -26.16 -4.74
CA VAL A 859 1.65 -27.13 -5.76
C VAL A 859 1.83 -26.48 -7.15
N THR A 860 1.50 -25.19 -7.30
CA THR A 860 1.52 -24.48 -8.60
C THR A 860 2.77 -23.66 -8.87
N TRP A 861 3.76 -23.64 -7.95
CA TRP A 861 5.04 -22.92 -8.09
C TRP A 861 4.93 -21.41 -8.38
N LYS A 862 3.80 -20.79 -8.00
CA LYS A 862 3.60 -19.32 -8.09
C LYS A 862 4.61 -18.57 -7.24
N ASP A 863 4.83 -19.04 -6.01
CA ASP A 863 5.96 -18.66 -5.18
C ASP A 863 6.97 -19.83 -5.20
N PRO A 864 8.11 -19.69 -5.91
CA PRO A 864 9.06 -20.79 -6.05
C PRO A 864 9.71 -21.20 -4.73
N ARG A 865 9.77 -20.30 -3.74
CA ARG A 865 10.40 -20.56 -2.44
C ARG A 865 9.43 -21.31 -1.54
N ALA A 866 8.19 -20.82 -1.44
CA ALA A 866 7.16 -21.46 -0.63
C ALA A 866 6.84 -22.87 -1.15
N THR A 867 6.53 -23.02 -2.44
CA THR A 867 6.26 -24.34 -3.02
C THR A 867 7.46 -25.28 -2.86
N GLY A 868 8.70 -24.79 -3.05
CA GLY A 868 9.90 -25.57 -2.80
C GLY A 868 10.03 -26.08 -1.36
N ILE A 869 9.77 -25.24 -0.36
CA ILE A 869 9.73 -25.64 1.06
C ILE A 869 8.66 -26.71 1.27
N PHE A 870 7.45 -26.51 0.75
CA PHE A 870 6.33 -27.43 0.95
C PHE A 870 6.59 -28.80 0.31
N VAL A 871 7.02 -28.83 -0.95
CA VAL A 871 7.34 -30.07 -1.67
C VAL A 871 8.49 -30.82 -0.98
N GLY A 872 9.54 -30.10 -0.54
CA GLY A 872 10.63 -30.70 0.25
C GLY A 872 10.16 -31.24 1.61
N LEU A 873 9.24 -30.54 2.29
CA LEU A 873 8.64 -30.99 3.55
C LEU A 873 7.78 -32.24 3.33
N CYS A 874 6.95 -32.28 2.29
CA CYS A 874 6.16 -33.46 1.92
C CYS A 874 7.05 -34.69 1.68
N PHE A 875 8.18 -34.50 0.98
CA PHE A 875 9.17 -35.55 0.78
C PHE A 875 9.81 -36.02 2.08
N GLY A 876 10.24 -35.08 2.95
CA GLY A 876 10.80 -35.40 4.25
C GLY A 876 9.81 -36.14 5.16
N VAL A 877 8.55 -35.70 5.20
CA VAL A 877 7.46 -36.37 5.94
C VAL A 877 7.21 -37.77 5.40
N ALA A 878 7.21 -37.96 4.08
CA ALA A 878 7.07 -39.29 3.49
C ALA A 878 8.19 -40.24 3.92
N ILE A 879 9.46 -39.77 3.95
CA ILE A 879 10.60 -40.57 4.41
C ILE A 879 10.49 -40.86 5.92
N ILE A 880 10.19 -39.86 6.74
CA ILE A 880 10.11 -40.03 8.20
C ILE A 880 9.02 -41.02 8.57
N LEU A 881 7.83 -40.89 7.99
CA LEU A 881 6.71 -41.80 8.27
C LEU A 881 6.89 -43.19 7.63
N TYR A 882 7.77 -43.32 6.63
CA TYR A 882 8.18 -44.62 6.10
C TYR A 882 9.15 -45.34 7.04
N LEU A 883 10.05 -44.60 7.70
CA LEU A 883 11.05 -45.16 8.62
C LEU A 883 10.55 -45.33 10.06
N ILE A 884 9.66 -44.44 10.53
CA ILE A 884 9.15 -44.41 11.89
C ILE A 884 7.68 -44.83 11.89
N PRO A 885 7.27 -45.81 12.71
CA PRO A 885 5.86 -46.21 12.83
C PRO A 885 4.95 -45.02 13.15
N SER A 886 3.83 -44.92 12.43
CA SER A 886 2.84 -43.83 12.55
C SER A 886 2.37 -43.61 14.00
N LYS A 887 2.25 -44.69 14.77
CA LYS A 887 1.86 -44.70 16.19
C LYS A 887 2.82 -43.88 17.07
N MET A 888 4.13 -43.97 16.83
CA MET A 888 5.12 -43.22 17.60
C MET A 888 5.03 -41.72 17.31
N VAL A 889 4.80 -41.37 16.05
CA VAL A 889 4.59 -39.97 15.64
C VAL A 889 3.29 -39.41 16.23
N ALA A 890 2.21 -40.19 16.22
CA ALA A 890 0.95 -39.79 16.85
C ALA A 890 1.09 -39.56 18.37
N MET A 891 1.83 -40.43 19.07
CA MET A 891 2.14 -40.25 20.49
C MET A 891 2.94 -38.96 20.73
N ALA A 892 3.99 -38.71 19.94
CA ALA A 892 4.78 -37.48 20.06
C ALA A 892 3.96 -36.22 19.78
N LEU A 893 3.10 -36.24 18.75
CA LEU A 893 2.18 -35.14 18.44
C LEU A 893 1.15 -34.92 19.56
N GLY A 894 0.65 -35.99 20.17
CA GLY A 894 -0.24 -35.93 21.33
C GLY A 894 0.42 -35.22 22.52
N PHE A 895 1.63 -35.63 22.89
CA PHE A 895 2.39 -34.95 23.95
C PHE A 895 2.69 -33.49 23.63
N TYR A 896 3.00 -33.17 22.37
CA TYR A 896 3.21 -31.79 21.93
C TYR A 896 1.92 -30.95 22.02
N TYR A 897 0.77 -31.51 21.66
CA TYR A 897 -0.52 -30.81 21.71
C TYR A 897 -0.97 -30.54 23.17
N PHE A 898 -0.83 -31.54 24.03
CA PHE A 898 -1.16 -31.44 25.45
C PHE A 898 -0.05 -30.80 26.31
N ARG A 899 0.99 -30.24 25.69
CA ARG A 899 2.06 -29.53 26.42
C ARG A 899 1.49 -28.42 27.31
N HIS A 900 2.11 -28.28 28.48
CA HIS A 900 1.72 -27.28 29.48
C HIS A 900 1.65 -25.87 28.86
N PRO A 901 0.69 -25.00 29.26
CA PRO A 901 0.56 -23.65 28.72
C PRO A 901 1.84 -22.79 28.78
N LEU A 902 2.74 -23.04 29.74
CA LEU A 902 4.05 -22.36 29.80
C LEU A 902 4.94 -22.65 28.58
N PHE A 903 4.80 -23.82 27.94
CA PHE A 903 5.53 -24.21 26.74
C PHE A 903 4.74 -23.94 25.46
N ARG A 904 3.56 -23.32 25.56
CA ARG A 904 2.79 -22.88 24.39
C ARG A 904 3.24 -21.49 24.00
N ASP A 905 3.84 -21.39 22.82
CA ASP A 905 4.13 -20.08 22.22
C ASP A 905 2.85 -19.26 22.10
N ARG A 906 2.96 -17.97 22.42
CA ARG A 906 1.87 -16.98 22.22
C ARG A 906 1.70 -16.61 20.74
N ALA A 907 2.62 -17.06 19.89
CA ALA A 907 2.59 -16.83 18.45
C ALA A 907 1.83 -17.95 17.73
N PRO A 908 1.21 -17.66 16.56
CA PRO A 908 0.60 -18.67 15.72
C PRO A 908 1.62 -19.73 15.27
N PRO A 909 1.21 -21.01 15.16
CA PRO A 909 2.05 -22.10 14.67
C PRO A 909 2.71 -21.79 13.31
N PRO A 910 3.95 -22.27 13.08
CA PRO A 910 4.68 -22.04 11.82
C PRO A 910 3.92 -22.44 10.56
N VAL A 911 3.15 -23.52 10.61
CA VAL A 911 2.34 -24.02 9.47
C VAL A 911 1.27 -22.99 9.07
N ILE A 912 0.61 -22.36 10.05
CA ILE A 912 -0.40 -21.35 9.79
C ILE A 912 0.25 -20.07 9.22
N ASN A 913 1.44 -19.73 9.69
CA ASN A 913 2.20 -18.58 9.17
C ASN A 913 2.62 -18.80 7.73
N PHE A 914 3.14 -19.98 7.42
CA PHE A 914 3.48 -20.39 6.07
C PHE A 914 2.25 -20.31 5.14
N PHE A 915 1.10 -20.82 5.59
CA PHE A 915 -0.12 -20.82 4.79
C PHE A 915 -0.63 -19.40 4.51
N LYS A 916 -0.61 -18.50 5.50
CA LYS A 916 -1.04 -17.10 5.34
C LYS A 916 -0.18 -16.30 4.36
N ARG A 917 1.07 -16.73 4.14
CA ARG A 917 2.06 -16.12 3.25
C ARG A 917 1.93 -16.54 1.79
N LEU A 918 1.15 -17.58 1.52
CA LEU A 918 0.95 -18.09 0.16
C LEU A 918 0.17 -17.10 -0.70
N PRO A 919 0.49 -17.02 -2.00
CA PRO A 919 -0.14 -16.07 -2.89
C PRO A 919 -1.60 -16.42 -3.17
N SER A 920 -2.51 -15.48 -2.89
CA SER A 920 -3.90 -15.48 -3.36
C SER A 920 -4.02 -14.69 -4.67
N GLN A 921 -5.10 -14.93 -5.42
CA GLN A 921 -5.45 -14.17 -6.64
C GLN A 921 -6.20 -12.86 -6.33
N SER A 922 -6.47 -12.57 -5.06
CA SER A 922 -7.09 -11.32 -4.61
C SER A 922 -6.40 -10.07 -5.16
N ASP A 923 -5.08 -10.10 -5.28
CA ASP A 923 -4.27 -8.95 -5.71
C ASP A 923 -4.45 -8.63 -7.20
N ARG A 924 -5.15 -9.51 -7.94
CA ARG A 924 -5.45 -9.36 -9.37
C ARG A 924 -6.91 -8.90 -9.62
N ILE A 925 -7.66 -8.63 -8.54
CA ILE A 925 -9.07 -8.18 -8.57
C ILE A 925 -9.14 -6.66 -8.36
N LEU A 926 -10.07 -6.01 -9.11
CA LEU A 926 -10.08 -4.58 -9.42
C LEU A 926 -10.86 -3.76 -8.40
#